data_AF-A0A0N0S2F4-F1
#
_entry.id   AF-A0A0N0S2F4-F1
#
_cell.length_a   1.000
_cell.length_b   1.000
_cell.length_c   1.000
_cell.angle_alpha   90.00
_cell.angle_beta   90.00
_cell.angle_gamma   90.00
#
_symmetry.space_group_name_H-M   'P 1'
#
loop_
_entity.id
_entity.type
_entity.pdbx_description
1 polymer ?
#
loop_
_entity_poly.entity_id
_entity_poly.type
_entity_poly.pdbx_seq_one_letter_code
_entity_poly.pdbx_strand_id
1 'polypeptide(L)'
;MKKIWTLLLAAILIVPLLLQPATAQAAKAITIYVDGVQLKTDQPPVMVQGRVMLPLRAIFEALDANVDWDRKNQTVTGIKGDTTVVLKIKSKVATINAERVTLDVPAQIINGRTMVPVRFVSEALGQDVDWNSYNQIVSIKSDTPINISISPANYVSVRDIGNQGDGRDLEVTYSKSSTESLVDHYRVLVVKASKSFNQASALKVSASNYTKVSPAGSDRSIILTQSSRDVDGDYIRNDQPYVAYVLTVGKGSYSSVLSNSSPKITLTNTSSVAEVTNVKISDISDFDDGRDISISFTRPQNDNNISNYRVFIVKTKDASNFSLTTANNLSSSYYTTVNKSGSNGGTLSGTLTSSSRDSSGDYIKNGVPYTAFVLSVSNTNSAVNKLSSASSSVTLSSNRANIPIITQVDDVNDYGDGRDLRVSFNKASDESNISSYRIFVVRASNYSNFTLTKTNSLSSSYYTQVNKTGYNITQVLSSGARDTDGYAIQNGVNYRVFVMAVAKNSGNNGLSSASNAITLYSSNVGAVSNLFASDVNDYGNGRDLYVSFTKAADESNISHYRIMVVPTAYYSSFSLSDANSVSSNNYTTVSKSGNNTYGQALSENARDVRGNYIKEGTSYRVYVLSVGYGNYSGSNALSAPTSTITLDKNYNVQAVTNLTVADVNDFGDGRDLQVTFTKPSDETNVNHYRIFVVPTAYYNSFSPSQANGSSYYTFESRGGNRTVTRTLESAKDVRGENIKEGTGYRVYVLTVANGNSSSANALSSASSAITLTKNKAVQAVSNVTASDVNDFGDGRDLQVSFNHASDASNISEYRIMVVPKNKPFNTSIASNIQFPNYTTISTSGSSTSQVLNVKATDIDGNSITNGTQYNVYVLSVGKGSSTGTFTLSSASNEVTLTNSAAVEAVTNVSLSTVGNTGTYEDIRINFDKVSNENNVTEYRVFLIPADKVGNFKLSDANKVNPQNYTSFKSNENTNGASIKMFDAFGIKINSDTTYQAIVMTVAKSGNGSLNMLSLPSTQFILQSKQDDTPAEEVKSAPSDTQS
;
A
#
# COMPACT_ATOMS: atom_id res chain seq x y z
N MET A 1 48.54 -83.22 -28.03
CA MET A 1 47.42 -83.63 -28.91
C MET A 1 46.91 -84.98 -28.42
N LYS A 2 45.64 -85.24 -28.07
CA LYS A 2 44.44 -84.38 -27.92
C LYS A 2 43.73 -83.79 -29.16
N LYS A 3 43.88 -84.32 -30.39
CA LYS A 3 43.03 -83.98 -31.56
C LYS A 3 42.79 -85.09 -32.63
N ILE A 4 43.17 -86.36 -32.40
CA ILE A 4 43.12 -87.41 -33.47
C ILE A 4 42.19 -88.59 -33.15
N TRP A 5 42.14 -89.13 -31.93
CA TRP A 5 41.25 -90.28 -31.62
C TRP A 5 39.76 -89.92 -31.48
N THR A 6 39.42 -88.63 -31.41
CA THR A 6 38.05 -88.12 -31.63
C THR A 6 37.63 -88.15 -33.09
N LEU A 7 38.55 -88.42 -34.02
CA LEU A 7 38.30 -88.52 -35.47
C LEU A 7 38.37 -89.96 -35.97
N LEU A 8 38.82 -90.92 -35.15
CA LEU A 8 38.47 -92.32 -35.41
C LEU A 8 37.03 -92.55 -34.97
N LEU A 9 36.16 -92.22 -35.92
CA LEU A 9 35.08 -93.09 -36.34
C LEU A 9 34.20 -93.55 -35.15
N ALA A 10 33.21 -92.78 -34.70
CA ALA A 10 32.36 -91.90 -35.53
C ALA A 10 31.78 -92.56 -36.81
N ALA A 11 32.16 -93.82 -37.10
CA ALA A 11 31.51 -94.70 -38.06
C ALA A 11 30.93 -95.91 -37.31
N ILE A 12 31.66 -96.50 -36.36
CA ILE A 12 31.19 -97.68 -35.61
C ILE A 12 29.95 -97.37 -34.76
N LEU A 13 29.82 -96.16 -34.21
CA LEU A 13 28.62 -95.72 -33.49
C LEU A 13 27.42 -95.41 -34.41
N ILE A 14 27.63 -95.30 -35.73
CA ILE A 14 26.55 -95.10 -36.71
C ILE A 14 25.93 -96.45 -37.13
N VAL A 15 26.68 -97.55 -37.07
CA VAL A 15 26.22 -98.88 -37.55
C VAL A 15 24.93 -99.37 -36.86
N PRO A 16 24.72 -99.24 -35.52
CA PRO A 16 23.47 -99.64 -34.88
C PRO A 16 22.29 -98.71 -35.19
N LEU A 17 22.53 -97.51 -35.72
CA LEU A 17 21.48 -96.57 -36.14
C LEU A 17 20.97 -96.85 -37.57
N LEU A 18 21.69 -97.70 -38.33
CA LEU A 18 21.37 -98.07 -39.71
C LEU A 18 20.51 -99.34 -39.84
N LEU A 19 20.05 -99.92 -38.72
CA LEU A 19 19.24 -101.14 -38.69
C LEU A 19 17.99 -100.98 -37.82
N GLN A 20 17.13 -100.00 -38.16
CA GLN A 20 15.71 -100.07 -37.79
C GLN A 20 14.96 -100.87 -38.87
N PRO A 21 14.07 -101.82 -38.52
CA PRO A 21 13.27 -102.52 -39.50
C PRO A 21 12.32 -101.54 -40.21
N ALA A 22 12.34 -101.53 -41.54
CA ALA A 22 11.50 -100.66 -42.34
C ALA A 22 10.00 -100.98 -42.11
N THR A 23 9.28 -100.04 -41.48
CA THR A 23 7.84 -100.13 -41.32
C THR A 23 7.17 -100.00 -42.68
N ALA A 24 6.49 -101.05 -43.14
CA ALA A 24 5.68 -100.99 -44.35
C ALA A 24 4.54 -99.97 -44.16
N GLN A 25 4.67 -98.80 -44.79
CA GLN A 25 3.73 -97.70 -44.62
C GLN A 25 2.47 -97.95 -45.45
N ALA A 26 1.39 -98.35 -44.78
CA ALA A 26 0.10 -98.59 -45.42
C ALA A 26 -0.42 -97.33 -46.13
N ALA A 27 -0.95 -97.51 -47.34
CA ALA A 27 -1.50 -96.40 -48.11
C ALA A 27 -2.65 -95.71 -47.35
N LYS A 28 -2.62 -94.38 -47.33
CA LYS A 28 -3.63 -93.55 -46.65
C LYS A 28 -5.01 -93.80 -47.28
N ALA A 29 -5.99 -94.17 -46.46
CA ALA A 29 -7.33 -94.51 -46.94
C ALA A 29 -8.03 -93.30 -47.58
N ILE A 30 -8.74 -93.53 -48.68
CA ILE A 30 -9.49 -92.49 -49.37
C ILE A 30 -10.72 -92.11 -48.54
N THR A 31 -10.95 -90.80 -48.37
CA THR A 31 -12.10 -90.26 -47.63
C THR A 31 -12.83 -89.21 -48.45
N ILE A 32 -14.16 -89.21 -48.38
CA ILE A 32 -15.02 -88.28 -49.12
C ILE A 32 -15.66 -87.34 -48.11
N TYR A 33 -15.69 -86.06 -48.42
CA TYR A 33 -16.43 -85.05 -47.68
C TYR A 33 -17.45 -84.40 -48.61
N VAL A 34 -18.71 -84.35 -48.18
CA VAL A 34 -19.78 -83.59 -48.84
C VAL A 34 -20.07 -82.40 -47.94
N ASP A 35 -19.94 -81.18 -48.48
CA ASP A 35 -20.18 -79.92 -47.77
C ASP A 35 -19.47 -79.83 -46.39
N GLY A 36 -18.26 -80.38 -46.33
CA GLY A 36 -17.41 -80.40 -45.14
C GLY A 36 -17.68 -81.53 -44.15
N VAL A 37 -18.69 -82.37 -44.38
CA VAL A 37 -19.01 -83.55 -43.53
C VAL A 37 -18.46 -84.82 -44.18
N GLN A 38 -17.75 -85.65 -43.40
CA GLN A 38 -17.18 -86.90 -43.91
C GLN A 38 -18.28 -87.93 -44.21
N LEU A 39 -18.43 -88.31 -45.48
CA LEU A 39 -19.33 -89.38 -45.90
C LEU A 39 -18.72 -90.74 -45.56
N LYS A 40 -19.28 -91.39 -44.54
CA LYS A 40 -18.94 -92.78 -44.17
C LYS A 40 -19.72 -93.74 -45.07
N THR A 41 -19.01 -94.71 -45.63
CA THR A 41 -19.57 -95.73 -46.52
C THR A 41 -19.25 -97.13 -46.00
N ASP A 42 -20.15 -98.08 -46.26
CA ASP A 42 -20.04 -99.46 -45.81
C ASP A 42 -18.98 -100.25 -46.59
N GLN A 43 -18.88 -99.99 -47.90
CA GLN A 43 -17.74 -100.33 -48.74
C GLN A 43 -16.88 -99.08 -48.94
N PRO A 44 -15.62 -99.05 -48.45
CA PRO A 44 -14.74 -97.91 -48.60
C PRO A 44 -14.55 -97.46 -50.07
N PRO A 45 -14.29 -96.17 -50.32
CA PRO A 45 -13.97 -95.68 -51.65
C PRO A 45 -12.68 -96.34 -52.18
N VAL A 46 -12.67 -96.69 -53.46
CA VAL A 46 -11.52 -97.36 -54.10
C VAL A 46 -11.08 -96.61 -55.34
N MET A 47 -9.77 -96.53 -55.58
CA MET A 47 -9.24 -95.94 -56.80
C MET A 47 -9.10 -97.01 -57.89
N VAL A 48 -9.79 -96.82 -59.01
CA VAL A 48 -9.72 -97.70 -60.18
C VAL A 48 -9.35 -96.87 -61.40
N GLN A 49 -8.28 -97.24 -62.09
CA GLN A 49 -7.80 -96.56 -63.31
C GLN A 49 -7.67 -95.02 -63.15
N GLY A 50 -7.24 -94.56 -61.97
CA GLY A 50 -7.09 -93.13 -61.68
C GLY A 50 -8.41 -92.36 -61.46
N ARG A 51 -9.51 -93.05 -61.13
CA ARG A 51 -10.78 -92.46 -60.68
C ARG A 51 -11.19 -93.05 -59.33
N VAL A 52 -11.71 -92.20 -58.44
CA VAL A 52 -12.28 -92.65 -57.16
C VAL A 52 -13.70 -93.15 -57.41
N MET A 53 -13.95 -94.38 -56.99
CA MET A 53 -15.23 -95.07 -57.10
C MET A 53 -15.87 -95.18 -55.71
N LEU A 54 -17.12 -94.77 -55.57
CA LEU A 54 -17.87 -94.77 -54.30
C LEU A 54 -19.14 -95.62 -54.41
N PRO A 55 -19.65 -96.25 -53.33
CA PRO A 55 -20.93 -96.96 -53.38
C PRO A 55 -22.05 -96.04 -53.83
N LEU A 56 -22.78 -96.48 -54.84
CA LEU A 56 -23.71 -95.65 -55.59
C LEU A 56 -24.73 -94.95 -54.71
N ARG A 57 -25.46 -95.74 -53.90
CA ARG A 57 -26.51 -95.21 -53.03
C ARG A 57 -25.96 -94.13 -52.10
N ALA A 58 -24.78 -94.36 -51.52
CA ALA A 58 -24.17 -93.41 -50.58
C ALA A 58 -23.85 -92.06 -51.23
N ILE A 59 -23.37 -92.01 -52.48
CA ILE A 59 -23.08 -90.72 -53.14
C ILE A 59 -24.36 -90.00 -53.59
N PHE A 60 -25.32 -90.71 -54.17
CA PHE A 60 -26.57 -90.07 -54.63
C PHE A 60 -27.43 -89.59 -53.43
N GLU A 61 -27.60 -90.41 -52.39
CA GLU A 61 -28.35 -90.02 -51.18
C GLU A 61 -27.65 -88.88 -50.42
N ALA A 62 -26.32 -88.87 -50.34
CA ALA A 62 -25.58 -87.76 -49.72
C ALA A 62 -25.68 -86.44 -50.49
N LEU A 63 -26.18 -86.48 -51.73
CA LEU A 63 -26.46 -85.30 -52.56
C LEU A 63 -27.97 -85.07 -52.72
N ASP A 64 -28.81 -85.63 -51.84
CA ASP A 64 -30.28 -85.55 -51.85
C ASP A 64 -30.95 -86.04 -53.16
N ALA A 65 -30.31 -86.95 -53.88
CA ALA A 65 -30.86 -87.59 -55.07
C ALA A 65 -31.53 -88.94 -54.71
N ASN A 66 -32.76 -89.14 -55.18
CA ASN A 66 -33.47 -90.41 -55.00
C ASN A 66 -32.99 -91.43 -56.04
N VAL A 67 -32.78 -92.68 -55.62
CA VAL A 67 -32.13 -93.73 -56.43
C VAL A 67 -33.01 -94.95 -56.59
N ASP A 68 -33.33 -95.28 -57.85
CA ASP A 68 -33.77 -96.62 -58.22
C ASP A 68 -32.65 -97.43 -58.87
N TRP A 69 -32.68 -98.74 -58.61
CA TRP A 69 -31.73 -99.72 -59.16
C TRP A 69 -32.49 -100.90 -59.75
N ASP A 70 -32.67 -100.87 -61.07
CA ASP A 70 -33.20 -102.00 -61.82
C ASP A 70 -32.13 -103.08 -61.95
N ARG A 71 -32.20 -104.04 -61.02
CA ARG A 71 -31.34 -105.23 -61.00
C ARG A 71 -31.46 -106.10 -62.26
N LYS A 72 -32.61 -106.12 -62.93
CA LYS A 72 -32.86 -106.95 -64.13
C LYS A 72 -32.15 -106.35 -65.34
N ASN A 73 -32.27 -105.04 -65.56
CA ASN A 73 -31.63 -104.35 -66.68
C ASN A 73 -30.19 -103.90 -66.39
N GLN A 74 -29.77 -104.02 -65.13
CA GLN A 74 -28.50 -103.51 -64.58
C GLN A 74 -28.34 -102.00 -64.79
N THR A 75 -29.44 -101.28 -64.58
CA THR A 75 -29.54 -99.84 -64.81
C THR A 75 -29.85 -99.12 -63.50
N VAL A 76 -29.13 -98.05 -63.25
CA VAL A 76 -29.35 -97.10 -62.16
C VAL A 76 -30.08 -95.90 -62.73
N THR A 77 -31.07 -95.39 -62.01
CA THR A 77 -31.68 -94.08 -62.26
C THR A 77 -31.59 -93.26 -60.98
N GLY A 78 -30.85 -92.16 -61.01
CA GLY A 78 -30.79 -91.18 -59.91
C GLY A 78 -31.49 -89.89 -60.31
N ILE A 79 -32.35 -89.35 -59.44
CA ILE A 79 -33.17 -88.16 -59.73
C ILE A 79 -32.98 -87.11 -58.61
N LYS A 80 -32.62 -85.88 -58.99
CA LYS A 80 -32.54 -84.71 -58.10
C LYS A 80 -33.19 -83.51 -58.77
N GLY A 81 -34.31 -83.02 -58.23
CA GLY A 81 -35.13 -82.01 -58.91
C GLY A 81 -35.51 -82.49 -60.32
N ASP A 82 -35.29 -81.64 -61.31
CA ASP A 82 -35.55 -81.95 -62.72
C ASP A 82 -34.41 -82.73 -63.42
N THR A 83 -33.33 -83.06 -62.70
CA THR A 83 -32.17 -83.78 -63.25
C THR A 83 -32.28 -85.28 -63.03
N THR A 84 -32.31 -86.06 -64.12
CA THR A 84 -32.31 -87.53 -64.11
C THR A 84 -31.04 -88.08 -64.76
N VAL A 85 -30.25 -88.83 -63.99
CA VAL A 85 -29.01 -89.49 -64.43
C VAL A 85 -29.23 -90.99 -64.55
N VAL A 86 -28.99 -91.57 -65.73
CA VAL A 86 -29.17 -93.01 -65.98
C VAL A 86 -27.84 -93.67 -66.33
N LEU A 87 -27.46 -94.70 -65.58
CA LEU A 87 -26.17 -95.38 -65.66
C LEU A 87 -26.37 -96.89 -65.83
N LYS A 88 -25.79 -97.50 -66.87
CA LYS A 88 -25.79 -98.96 -67.03
C LYS A 88 -24.44 -99.56 -66.61
N ILE A 89 -24.47 -100.63 -65.83
CA ILE A 89 -23.25 -101.26 -65.32
C ILE A 89 -22.41 -101.86 -66.45
N LYS A 90 -21.09 -101.70 -66.35
CA LYS A 90 -20.06 -101.98 -67.38
C LYS A 90 -20.20 -101.17 -68.68
N SER A 91 -21.22 -100.31 -68.82
CA SER A 91 -21.30 -99.34 -69.92
C SER A 91 -20.42 -98.13 -69.62
N LYS A 92 -19.62 -97.69 -70.60
CA LYS A 92 -19.02 -96.36 -70.60
C LYS A 92 -20.00 -95.26 -71.03
N VAL A 93 -21.20 -95.59 -71.48
CA VAL A 93 -22.22 -94.59 -71.86
C VAL A 93 -23.30 -94.52 -70.77
N ALA A 94 -23.51 -93.31 -70.26
CA ALA A 94 -24.58 -92.90 -69.37
C ALA A 94 -25.51 -91.90 -70.09
N THR A 95 -26.60 -91.50 -69.47
CA THR A 95 -27.36 -90.31 -69.88
C THR A 95 -27.62 -89.35 -68.72
N ILE A 96 -27.71 -88.06 -69.03
CA ILE A 96 -28.20 -87.00 -68.15
C ILE A 96 -29.34 -86.34 -68.90
N ASN A 97 -30.55 -86.31 -68.34
CA ASN A 97 -31.76 -85.81 -69.00
C ASN A 97 -31.95 -86.36 -70.44
N ALA A 98 -31.72 -87.67 -70.58
CA ALA A 98 -31.70 -88.45 -71.83
C ALA A 98 -30.56 -88.16 -72.84
N GLU A 99 -29.75 -87.12 -72.67
CA GLU A 99 -28.56 -86.88 -73.50
C GLU A 99 -27.41 -87.83 -73.13
N ARG A 100 -26.69 -88.37 -74.12
CA ARG A 100 -25.67 -89.42 -73.91
C ARG A 100 -24.31 -88.81 -73.55
N VAL A 101 -23.76 -89.22 -72.41
CA VAL A 101 -22.45 -88.81 -71.90
C VAL A 101 -21.54 -90.02 -71.72
N THR A 102 -20.24 -89.86 -72.00
CA THR A 102 -19.25 -90.94 -71.86
C THR A 102 -18.48 -90.83 -70.54
N LEU A 103 -18.35 -91.96 -69.85
CA LEU A 103 -17.62 -92.13 -68.59
C LEU A 103 -16.17 -92.55 -68.85
N ASP A 104 -15.23 -91.96 -68.11
CA ASP A 104 -13.84 -92.40 -68.07
C ASP A 104 -13.71 -93.86 -67.67
N VAL A 105 -14.39 -94.24 -66.58
CA VAL A 105 -14.44 -95.58 -66.00
C VAL A 105 -15.91 -95.96 -65.85
N PRO A 106 -16.36 -97.14 -66.35
CA PRO A 106 -17.75 -97.53 -66.25
C PRO A 106 -18.15 -97.83 -64.80
N ALA A 107 -19.42 -97.62 -64.46
CA ALA A 107 -19.98 -98.08 -63.20
C ALA A 107 -19.86 -99.62 -63.10
N GLN A 108 -19.43 -100.15 -61.96
CA GLN A 108 -19.08 -101.56 -61.80
C GLN A 108 -19.37 -102.09 -60.40
N ILE A 109 -19.58 -103.40 -60.26
CA ILE A 109 -19.85 -104.03 -58.96
C ILE A 109 -18.53 -104.51 -58.35
N ILE A 110 -18.21 -104.02 -57.15
CA ILE A 110 -17.05 -104.42 -56.34
C ILE A 110 -17.59 -104.86 -54.98
N ASN A 111 -17.19 -106.05 -54.51
CA ASN A 111 -17.64 -106.64 -53.24
C ASN A 111 -19.18 -106.64 -53.05
N GLY A 112 -19.94 -106.83 -54.14
CA GLY A 112 -21.41 -106.80 -54.11
C GLY A 112 -22.04 -105.41 -54.02
N ARG A 113 -21.26 -104.33 -53.95
CA ARG A 113 -21.74 -102.94 -54.07
C ARG A 113 -21.51 -102.40 -55.48
N THR A 114 -22.54 -101.76 -56.02
CA THR A 114 -22.41 -100.96 -57.25
C THR A 114 -21.59 -99.72 -56.93
N MET A 115 -20.45 -99.56 -57.59
CA MET A 115 -19.52 -98.45 -57.43
C MET A 115 -19.56 -97.56 -58.67
N VAL A 116 -19.60 -96.25 -58.48
CA VAL A 116 -19.70 -95.23 -59.53
C VAL A 116 -18.55 -94.22 -59.42
N PRO A 117 -18.08 -93.62 -60.53
CA PRO A 117 -17.08 -92.57 -60.48
C PRO A 117 -17.66 -91.36 -59.73
N VAL A 118 -17.07 -91.01 -58.59
CA VAL A 118 -17.63 -90.00 -57.68
C VAL A 118 -17.77 -88.63 -58.33
N ARG A 119 -16.77 -88.25 -59.15
CA ARG A 119 -16.76 -87.00 -59.91
C ARG A 119 -17.94 -86.92 -60.86
N PHE A 120 -18.09 -87.91 -61.77
CA PHE A 120 -19.17 -87.92 -62.75
C PHE A 120 -20.54 -87.78 -62.09
N VAL A 121 -20.82 -88.53 -61.03
CA VAL A 121 -22.14 -88.48 -60.37
C VAL A 121 -22.41 -87.12 -59.75
N SER A 122 -21.40 -86.51 -59.12
CA SER A 122 -21.57 -85.22 -58.46
C SER A 122 -21.72 -84.09 -59.47
N GLU A 123 -20.86 -84.05 -60.50
CA GLU A 123 -20.92 -83.06 -61.59
C GLU A 123 -22.22 -83.21 -62.40
N ALA A 124 -22.67 -84.45 -62.67
CA ALA A 124 -23.95 -84.72 -63.34
C ALA A 124 -25.18 -84.27 -62.53
N LEU A 125 -25.03 -84.16 -61.21
CA LEU A 125 -26.04 -83.61 -60.31
C LEU A 125 -25.81 -82.12 -60.00
N GLY A 126 -24.88 -81.45 -60.70
CA GLY A 126 -24.61 -80.01 -60.60
C GLY A 126 -23.69 -79.59 -59.46
N GLN A 127 -22.86 -80.49 -58.92
CA GLN A 127 -22.04 -80.26 -57.72
C GLN A 127 -20.53 -80.31 -58.05
N ASP A 128 -19.73 -79.46 -57.42
CA ASP A 128 -18.28 -79.29 -57.73
C ASP A 128 -17.40 -80.28 -56.92
N VAL A 129 -16.32 -80.81 -57.54
CA VAL A 129 -15.52 -81.92 -56.98
C VAL A 129 -14.00 -81.74 -57.07
N ASP A 130 -13.39 -81.42 -55.93
CA ASP A 130 -11.94 -81.40 -55.72
C ASP A 130 -11.37 -82.75 -55.26
N TRP A 131 -10.11 -83.02 -55.62
CA TRP A 131 -9.35 -84.20 -55.18
C TRP A 131 -7.97 -83.82 -54.65
N ASN A 132 -7.83 -83.85 -53.33
CA ASN A 132 -6.55 -83.68 -52.65
C ASN A 132 -5.79 -85.02 -52.58
N SER A 133 -4.91 -85.24 -53.55
CA SER A 133 -4.10 -86.47 -53.67
C SER A 133 -3.13 -86.69 -52.50
N TYR A 134 -2.60 -85.63 -51.89
CA TYR A 134 -1.69 -85.74 -50.73
C TYR A 134 -2.41 -86.26 -49.48
N ASN A 135 -3.65 -85.80 -49.26
CA ASN A 135 -4.46 -86.24 -48.14
C ASN A 135 -5.37 -87.44 -48.43
N GLN A 136 -5.49 -87.84 -49.70
CA GLN A 136 -6.47 -88.82 -50.19
C GLN A 136 -7.91 -88.41 -49.84
N ILE A 137 -8.24 -87.12 -50.07
CA ILE A 137 -9.56 -86.54 -49.77
C ILE A 137 -10.26 -86.10 -51.06
N VAL A 138 -11.46 -86.62 -51.32
CA VAL A 138 -12.42 -86.03 -52.27
C VAL A 138 -13.26 -85.03 -51.49
N SER A 139 -13.38 -83.80 -51.98
CA SER A 139 -14.28 -82.78 -51.42
C SER A 139 -15.33 -82.40 -52.45
N ILE A 140 -16.59 -82.59 -52.10
CA ILE A 140 -17.75 -82.28 -52.93
C ILE A 140 -18.47 -81.09 -52.30
N LYS A 141 -18.72 -80.05 -53.09
CA LYS A 141 -19.44 -78.85 -52.65
C LYS A 141 -20.75 -78.75 -53.43
N SER A 142 -21.85 -78.62 -52.71
CA SER A 142 -23.16 -78.57 -53.32
C SER A 142 -23.60 -77.14 -53.58
N ASP A 143 -23.68 -76.73 -54.85
CA ASP A 143 -24.22 -75.42 -55.22
C ASP A 143 -25.77 -75.47 -55.21
N THR A 144 -26.34 -75.17 -54.04
CA THR A 144 -27.77 -74.84 -53.75
C THR A 144 -28.76 -76.03 -53.49
N PRO A 145 -30.00 -75.81 -52.96
CA PRO A 145 -30.28 -75.32 -51.59
C PRO A 145 -31.56 -75.92 -50.91
N ILE A 146 -31.54 -76.50 -49.70
CA ILE A 146 -32.79 -76.70 -48.91
C ILE A 146 -32.63 -76.49 -47.40
N ASN A 147 -32.97 -75.29 -46.92
CA ASN A 147 -33.30 -75.10 -45.50
C ASN A 147 -34.72 -75.62 -45.24
N ILE A 148 -34.89 -76.87 -44.78
CA ILE A 148 -36.09 -77.24 -44.01
C ILE A 148 -35.92 -76.59 -42.63
N SER A 149 -36.20 -75.30 -42.57
CA SER A 149 -36.23 -74.53 -41.33
C SER A 149 -37.37 -75.07 -40.47
N ILE A 150 -37.03 -75.62 -39.31
CA ILE A 150 -38.04 -75.76 -38.26
C ILE A 150 -38.64 -74.39 -37.94
N SER A 151 -39.89 -74.38 -37.55
CA SER A 151 -40.61 -73.14 -37.23
C SER A 151 -40.42 -72.82 -35.74
N PRO A 152 -40.19 -71.55 -35.38
CA PRO A 152 -40.12 -71.16 -33.97
C PRO A 152 -41.47 -71.36 -33.27
N ALA A 153 -41.46 -71.21 -31.94
CA ALA A 153 -42.69 -70.85 -31.25
C ALA A 153 -43.13 -69.46 -31.75
N ASN A 154 -44.30 -69.39 -32.39
CA ASN A 154 -44.88 -68.18 -32.98
C ASN A 154 -45.16 -67.09 -31.93
N TYR A 155 -45.58 -67.48 -30.72
CA TYR A 155 -45.66 -66.57 -29.58
C TYR A 155 -44.96 -67.15 -28.35
N VAL A 156 -44.43 -66.25 -27.53
CA VAL A 156 -44.01 -66.49 -26.15
C VAL A 156 -44.63 -65.38 -25.31
N SER A 157 -45.31 -65.73 -24.23
CA SER A 157 -45.84 -64.80 -23.23
C SER A 157 -45.33 -65.20 -21.85
N VAL A 158 -45.30 -64.22 -20.97
CA VAL A 158 -44.82 -64.36 -19.60
C VAL A 158 -45.82 -63.70 -18.66
N ARG A 159 -46.05 -64.30 -17.51
CA ARG A 159 -46.94 -63.79 -16.47
C ARG A 159 -46.28 -63.94 -15.11
N ASP A 160 -46.45 -62.92 -14.29
CA ASP A 160 -46.17 -62.98 -12.86
C ASP A 160 -47.42 -63.57 -12.19
N ILE A 161 -47.25 -64.70 -11.51
CA ILE A 161 -48.32 -65.49 -10.89
C ILE A 161 -48.12 -65.65 -9.38
N GLY A 162 -47.11 -65.00 -8.80
CA GLY A 162 -46.69 -65.22 -7.42
C GLY A 162 -46.19 -63.96 -6.71
N ASN A 163 -45.51 -64.15 -5.58
CA ASN A 163 -44.96 -63.09 -4.73
C ASN A 163 -43.70 -63.57 -3.97
N GLN A 164 -43.00 -64.59 -4.47
CA GLN A 164 -41.82 -65.18 -3.83
C GLN A 164 -40.54 -64.37 -4.12
N GLY A 165 -40.56 -63.53 -5.15
CA GLY A 165 -39.42 -62.81 -5.69
C GLY A 165 -38.44 -63.69 -6.46
N ASP A 166 -38.86 -64.87 -6.94
CA ASP A 166 -37.99 -65.83 -7.62
C ASP A 166 -38.67 -66.54 -8.81
N GLY A 167 -37.97 -67.48 -9.45
CA GLY A 167 -38.47 -68.19 -10.63
C GLY A 167 -39.85 -68.84 -10.47
N ARG A 168 -40.30 -69.18 -9.26
CA ARG A 168 -41.65 -69.74 -9.01
C ARG A 168 -42.78 -68.79 -9.37
N ASP A 169 -42.51 -67.50 -9.44
CA ASP A 169 -43.50 -66.49 -9.81
C ASP A 169 -43.65 -66.35 -11.34
N LEU A 170 -42.70 -66.90 -12.12
CA LEU A 170 -42.68 -66.73 -13.58
C LEU A 170 -43.35 -67.91 -14.30
N GLU A 171 -44.57 -67.69 -14.79
CA GLU A 171 -45.23 -68.55 -15.77
C GLU A 171 -44.79 -68.14 -17.19
N VAL A 172 -44.28 -69.09 -17.98
CA VAL A 172 -43.93 -68.91 -19.39
C VAL A 172 -44.86 -69.76 -20.26
N THR A 173 -45.64 -69.12 -21.12
CA THR A 173 -46.54 -69.79 -22.07
C THR A 173 -46.06 -69.56 -23.51
N TYR A 174 -46.09 -70.59 -24.36
CA TYR A 174 -45.66 -70.49 -25.75
C TYR A 174 -46.39 -71.47 -26.67
N SER A 175 -46.55 -71.06 -27.93
CA SER A 175 -47.13 -71.93 -28.97
C SER A 175 -46.21 -73.09 -29.31
N LYS A 176 -46.78 -74.26 -29.58
CA LYS A 176 -46.01 -75.34 -30.22
C LYS A 176 -45.51 -74.93 -31.62
N SER A 177 -44.43 -75.54 -32.09
CA SER A 177 -43.98 -75.38 -33.47
C SER A 177 -45.00 -75.96 -34.46
N SER A 178 -45.18 -75.32 -35.63
CA SER A 178 -45.96 -75.91 -36.73
C SER A 178 -45.26 -77.14 -37.34
N THR A 179 -43.95 -77.26 -37.18
CA THR A 179 -43.11 -78.40 -37.60
C THR A 179 -42.61 -79.23 -36.41
N GLU A 180 -43.39 -79.30 -35.32
CA GLU A 180 -43.05 -79.99 -34.08
C GLU A 180 -42.64 -81.48 -34.25
N SER A 181 -43.06 -82.15 -35.31
CA SER A 181 -42.58 -83.50 -35.65
C SER A 181 -41.05 -83.58 -35.84
N LEU A 182 -40.42 -82.49 -36.28
CA LEU A 182 -38.97 -82.34 -36.48
C LEU A 182 -38.23 -81.87 -35.21
N VAL A 183 -38.94 -81.58 -34.12
CA VAL A 183 -38.39 -80.99 -32.89
C VAL A 183 -38.04 -82.08 -31.87
N ASP A 184 -36.83 -82.01 -31.30
CA ASP A 184 -36.37 -82.88 -30.22
C ASP A 184 -36.85 -82.36 -28.85
N HIS A 185 -36.65 -81.07 -28.59
CA HIS A 185 -37.14 -80.39 -27.39
C HIS A 185 -37.20 -78.87 -27.58
N TYR A 186 -37.86 -78.19 -26.64
CA TYR A 186 -37.77 -76.75 -26.46
C TYR A 186 -36.84 -76.42 -25.29
N ARG A 187 -36.16 -75.29 -25.37
CA ARG A 187 -35.44 -74.67 -24.25
C ARG A 187 -36.07 -73.33 -23.93
N VAL A 188 -36.65 -73.19 -22.74
CA VAL A 188 -37.14 -71.91 -22.23
C VAL A 188 -35.97 -71.16 -21.61
N LEU A 189 -35.66 -70.00 -22.18
CA LEU A 189 -34.48 -69.18 -21.93
C LEU A 189 -34.93 -67.83 -21.38
N VAL A 190 -34.70 -67.59 -20.09
CA VAL A 190 -34.99 -66.30 -19.45
C VAL A 190 -33.79 -65.39 -19.59
N VAL A 191 -33.99 -64.17 -20.08
CA VAL A 191 -32.92 -63.22 -20.42
C VAL A 191 -33.24 -61.87 -19.80
N LYS A 192 -32.26 -61.24 -19.14
CA LYS A 192 -32.40 -59.87 -18.63
C LYS A 192 -32.77 -58.94 -19.79
N ALA A 193 -33.84 -58.15 -19.68
CA ALA A 193 -34.42 -57.39 -20.80
C ALA A 193 -33.49 -56.29 -21.37
N SER A 194 -32.40 -55.95 -20.68
CA SER A 194 -31.34 -55.07 -21.16
C SER A 194 -30.30 -55.75 -22.05
N LYS A 195 -30.30 -57.09 -22.13
CA LYS A 195 -29.31 -57.88 -22.87
C LYS A 195 -29.81 -58.21 -24.27
N SER A 196 -29.01 -57.88 -25.29
CA SER A 196 -29.24 -58.37 -26.64
C SER A 196 -29.03 -59.89 -26.69
N PHE A 197 -29.97 -60.60 -27.32
CA PHE A 197 -29.96 -62.06 -27.36
C PHE A 197 -30.47 -62.55 -28.72
N ASN A 198 -29.77 -63.54 -29.27
CA ASN A 198 -30.03 -64.09 -30.60
C ASN A 198 -29.79 -65.61 -30.60
N GLN A 199 -30.11 -66.25 -31.71
CA GLN A 199 -30.02 -67.71 -31.87
C GLN A 199 -28.60 -68.26 -31.62
N ALA A 200 -27.55 -67.53 -32.02
CA ALA A 200 -26.17 -67.92 -31.78
C ALA A 200 -25.76 -67.85 -30.30
N SER A 201 -26.37 -66.95 -29.52
CA SER A 201 -26.26 -66.91 -28.06
C SER A 201 -27.06 -68.04 -27.42
N ALA A 202 -28.31 -68.27 -27.87
CA ALA A 202 -29.20 -69.31 -27.35
C ALA A 202 -28.62 -70.73 -27.46
N LEU A 203 -27.94 -71.03 -28.56
CA LEU A 203 -27.25 -72.30 -28.78
C LEU A 203 -26.09 -72.57 -27.80
N LYS A 204 -25.48 -71.52 -27.24
CA LYS A 204 -24.32 -71.60 -26.33
C LYS A 204 -24.68 -71.63 -24.84
N VAL A 205 -25.96 -71.48 -24.48
CA VAL A 205 -26.38 -71.45 -23.07
C VAL A 205 -26.21 -72.83 -22.42
N SER A 206 -25.60 -72.86 -21.24
CA SER A 206 -25.40 -74.08 -20.44
C SER A 206 -26.73 -74.77 -20.11
N ALA A 207 -26.73 -76.10 -20.02
CA ALA A 207 -27.89 -76.90 -19.63
C ALA A 207 -28.43 -76.58 -18.22
N SER A 208 -27.63 -75.94 -17.36
CA SER A 208 -28.04 -75.45 -16.04
C SER A 208 -28.84 -74.13 -16.08
N ASN A 209 -28.84 -73.44 -17.22
CA ASN A 209 -29.28 -72.04 -17.37
C ASN A 209 -30.48 -71.90 -18.33
N TYR A 210 -31.20 -73.00 -18.58
CA TYR A 210 -32.46 -73.03 -19.31
C TYR A 210 -33.36 -74.15 -18.79
N THR A 211 -34.67 -74.04 -19.02
CA THR A 211 -35.61 -75.12 -18.70
C THR A 211 -35.90 -75.95 -19.96
N LYS A 212 -35.53 -77.24 -19.94
CA LYS A 212 -35.83 -78.18 -21.05
C LYS A 212 -37.29 -78.63 -20.96
N VAL A 213 -38.02 -78.55 -22.07
CA VAL A 213 -39.42 -79.00 -22.18
C VAL A 213 -39.57 -79.90 -23.41
N SER A 214 -40.12 -81.10 -23.21
CA SER A 214 -40.37 -82.04 -24.31
C SER A 214 -41.55 -81.60 -25.19
N PRO A 215 -41.60 -81.98 -26.49
CA PRO A 215 -42.76 -81.76 -27.35
C PRO A 215 -44.01 -82.48 -26.83
N ALA A 216 -45.18 -81.87 -27.03
CA ALA A 216 -46.44 -82.38 -26.47
C ALA A 216 -47.63 -82.41 -27.45
N GLY A 217 -47.48 -81.89 -28.67
CA GLY A 217 -48.58 -81.79 -29.64
C GLY A 217 -49.54 -80.61 -29.42
N SER A 218 -49.38 -79.89 -28.31
CA SER A 218 -50.16 -78.72 -27.90
C SER A 218 -49.26 -77.60 -27.36
N ASP A 219 -49.82 -76.39 -27.30
CA ASP A 219 -49.19 -75.23 -26.65
C ASP A 219 -48.79 -75.54 -25.20
N ARG A 220 -47.74 -74.88 -24.72
CA ARG A 220 -47.10 -75.19 -23.44
C ARG A 220 -47.21 -73.99 -22.51
N SER A 221 -47.64 -74.22 -21.27
CA SER A 221 -47.40 -73.31 -20.14
C SER A 221 -46.53 -74.04 -19.12
N ILE A 222 -45.50 -73.36 -18.61
CA ILE A 222 -44.62 -73.86 -17.54
C ILE A 222 -44.44 -72.79 -16.47
N ILE A 223 -44.43 -73.20 -15.21
CA ILE A 223 -43.99 -72.38 -14.09
C ILE A 223 -42.55 -72.77 -13.79
N LEU A 224 -41.66 -71.79 -13.63
CA LEU A 224 -40.25 -72.08 -13.34
C LEU A 224 -40.05 -72.43 -11.85
N THR A 225 -38.84 -72.84 -11.47
CA THR A 225 -38.52 -73.25 -10.08
C THR A 225 -37.72 -72.17 -9.37
N GLN A 226 -37.63 -72.24 -8.03
CA GLN A 226 -36.77 -71.30 -7.27
C GLN A 226 -35.28 -71.43 -7.69
N SER A 227 -34.92 -72.60 -8.22
CA SER A 227 -33.57 -72.90 -8.72
C SER A 227 -33.35 -72.52 -10.18
N SER A 228 -34.38 -72.05 -10.89
CA SER A 228 -34.25 -71.62 -12.28
C SER A 228 -33.39 -70.37 -12.40
N ARG A 229 -32.52 -70.39 -13.40
CA ARG A 229 -31.55 -69.35 -13.71
C ARG A 229 -31.86 -68.70 -15.04
N ASP A 230 -31.43 -67.45 -15.19
CA ASP A 230 -31.35 -66.80 -16.49
C ASP A 230 -30.16 -67.33 -17.31
N VAL A 231 -30.06 -66.91 -18.57
CA VAL A 231 -29.02 -67.39 -19.50
C VAL A 231 -27.58 -67.06 -19.07
N ASP A 232 -27.39 -66.08 -18.19
CA ASP A 232 -26.06 -65.75 -17.63
C ASP A 232 -25.67 -66.70 -16.49
N GLY A 233 -26.65 -67.40 -15.92
CA GLY A 233 -26.48 -68.28 -14.76
C GLY A 233 -26.88 -67.63 -13.44
N ASP A 234 -27.40 -66.41 -13.45
CA ASP A 234 -27.96 -65.79 -12.24
C ASP A 234 -29.32 -66.38 -11.91
N TYR A 235 -29.68 -66.45 -10.63
CA TYR A 235 -31.05 -66.81 -10.25
C TYR A 235 -32.04 -65.74 -10.73
N ILE A 236 -33.22 -66.19 -11.18
CA ILE A 236 -34.34 -65.29 -11.52
C ILE A 236 -34.82 -64.62 -10.23
N ARG A 237 -35.00 -63.29 -10.26
CA ARG A 237 -35.30 -62.46 -9.08
C ARG A 237 -36.27 -61.30 -9.35
N ASN A 238 -36.88 -60.75 -8.31
CA ASN A 238 -37.66 -59.50 -8.39
C ASN A 238 -36.84 -58.29 -8.85
N ASP A 239 -37.55 -57.24 -9.30
CA ASP A 239 -37.04 -55.93 -9.75
C ASP A 239 -36.05 -55.95 -10.94
N GLN A 240 -35.60 -57.12 -11.36
CA GLN A 240 -34.89 -57.34 -12.61
C GLN A 240 -35.91 -57.53 -13.74
N PRO A 241 -35.94 -56.67 -14.77
CA PRO A 241 -36.74 -56.93 -15.94
C PRO A 241 -36.14 -58.07 -16.76
N TYR A 242 -37.00 -58.96 -17.24
CA TYR A 242 -36.70 -60.11 -18.08
C TYR A 242 -37.59 -60.16 -19.32
N VAL A 243 -37.13 -60.91 -20.32
CA VAL A 243 -37.92 -61.47 -21.42
C VAL A 243 -37.63 -62.96 -21.51
N ALA A 244 -38.61 -63.75 -21.94
CA ALA A 244 -38.42 -65.17 -22.24
C ALA A 244 -38.28 -65.37 -23.75
N TYR A 245 -37.38 -66.26 -24.13
CA TYR A 245 -37.28 -66.83 -25.47
C TYR A 245 -37.49 -68.35 -25.39
N VAL A 246 -37.93 -68.94 -26.49
CA VAL A 246 -38.00 -70.39 -26.66
C VAL A 246 -37.13 -70.77 -27.84
N LEU A 247 -36.05 -71.52 -27.58
CA LEU A 247 -35.26 -72.16 -28.63
C LEU A 247 -35.91 -73.50 -28.94
N THR A 248 -36.49 -73.61 -30.13
CA THR A 248 -36.95 -74.89 -30.69
C THR A 248 -35.72 -75.63 -31.21
N VAL A 249 -35.45 -76.83 -30.68
CA VAL A 249 -34.26 -77.62 -31.03
C VAL A 249 -34.66 -78.75 -31.99
N GLY A 250 -34.07 -78.77 -33.19
CA GLY A 250 -34.32 -79.79 -34.21
C GLY A 250 -33.72 -81.16 -33.87
N LYS A 251 -34.29 -82.22 -34.46
CA LYS A 251 -33.75 -83.60 -34.41
C LYS A 251 -32.57 -83.75 -35.38
N GLY A 252 -31.47 -84.35 -34.91
CA GLY A 252 -30.33 -84.68 -35.77
C GLY A 252 -29.73 -83.45 -36.48
N SER A 253 -29.82 -83.43 -37.82
CA SER A 253 -29.24 -82.38 -38.66
C SER A 253 -30.11 -81.13 -38.83
N TYR A 254 -31.36 -81.11 -38.34
CA TYR A 254 -32.21 -79.93 -38.44
C TYR A 254 -31.69 -78.79 -37.54
N SER A 255 -31.59 -77.58 -38.12
CA SER A 255 -31.13 -76.39 -37.39
C SER A 255 -32.07 -76.09 -36.20
N SER A 256 -31.55 -75.45 -35.15
CA SER A 256 -32.39 -74.94 -34.04
C SER A 256 -32.77 -73.49 -34.30
N VAL A 257 -34.02 -73.11 -34.03
CA VAL A 257 -34.54 -71.76 -34.28
C VAL A 257 -35.04 -71.10 -33.01
N LEU A 258 -34.73 -69.81 -32.83
CA LEU A 258 -35.17 -69.03 -31.68
C LEU A 258 -36.50 -68.32 -31.99
N SER A 259 -37.41 -68.30 -31.01
CA SER A 259 -38.62 -67.47 -31.07
C SER A 259 -38.30 -65.97 -31.05
N ASN A 260 -39.31 -65.15 -31.31
CA ASN A 260 -39.31 -63.77 -30.81
C ASN A 260 -39.32 -63.76 -29.28
N SER A 261 -38.88 -62.66 -28.67
CA SER A 261 -38.98 -62.46 -27.22
C SER A 261 -40.44 -62.34 -26.78
N SER A 262 -40.74 -62.77 -25.57
CA SER A 262 -41.94 -62.34 -24.87
C SER A 262 -41.95 -60.81 -24.67
N PRO A 263 -43.11 -60.21 -24.34
CA PRO A 263 -43.14 -58.91 -23.70
C PRO A 263 -42.22 -58.88 -22.46
N LYS A 264 -41.68 -57.69 -22.17
CA LYS A 264 -40.88 -57.42 -20.97
C LYS A 264 -41.75 -57.60 -19.73
N ILE A 265 -41.27 -58.39 -18.77
CA ILE A 265 -41.87 -58.53 -17.45
C ILE A 265 -40.84 -58.21 -16.37
N THR A 266 -41.28 -57.69 -15.24
CA THR A 266 -40.47 -57.55 -14.02
C THR A 266 -41.26 -58.26 -12.93
N LEU A 267 -40.64 -59.23 -12.25
CA LEU A 267 -41.32 -59.92 -11.15
C LEU A 267 -41.51 -58.95 -9.99
N THR A 268 -42.73 -58.87 -9.48
CA THR A 268 -43.18 -57.95 -8.43
C THR A 268 -43.41 -58.71 -7.14
N ASN A 269 -42.56 -58.49 -6.15
CA ASN A 269 -42.77 -59.07 -4.83
C ASN A 269 -43.53 -58.06 -3.95
N THR A 270 -44.81 -58.34 -3.66
CA THR A 270 -45.64 -57.45 -2.82
C THR A 270 -45.60 -57.77 -1.33
N SER A 271 -44.76 -58.72 -0.90
CA SER A 271 -44.53 -59.05 0.52
C SER A 271 -43.69 -57.95 1.20
N SER A 272 -44.27 -56.79 1.53
CA SER A 272 -43.53 -55.78 2.29
C SER A 272 -43.36 -56.19 3.75
N VAL A 273 -42.18 -55.99 4.34
CA VAL A 273 -42.04 -56.10 5.81
C VAL A 273 -42.94 -55.09 6.53
N ALA A 274 -43.30 -55.36 7.78
CA ALA A 274 -44.19 -54.46 8.53
C ALA A 274 -43.54 -53.09 8.80
N GLU A 275 -44.33 -52.02 8.67
CA GLU A 275 -43.90 -50.66 8.97
C GLU A 275 -43.73 -50.43 10.47
N VAL A 276 -42.73 -49.62 10.84
CA VAL A 276 -42.68 -49.07 12.20
C VAL A 276 -43.71 -47.96 12.35
N THR A 277 -44.25 -47.81 13.56
CA THR A 277 -45.24 -46.78 13.89
C THR A 277 -44.70 -45.83 14.95
N ASN A 278 -45.45 -44.76 15.26
CA ASN A 278 -45.07 -43.77 16.29
C ASN A 278 -43.67 -43.15 16.10
N VAL A 279 -43.24 -42.90 14.86
CA VAL A 279 -41.95 -42.24 14.60
C VAL A 279 -41.97 -40.82 15.16
N LYS A 280 -41.18 -40.59 16.19
CA LYS A 280 -40.99 -39.30 16.85
C LYS A 280 -39.53 -38.88 16.69
N ILE A 281 -39.35 -37.64 16.28
CA ILE A 281 -38.06 -36.95 16.25
C ILE A 281 -38.08 -35.90 17.37
N SER A 282 -36.96 -35.72 18.07
CA SER A 282 -36.86 -34.75 19.17
C SER A 282 -35.45 -34.22 19.28
N ASP A 283 -35.36 -32.93 19.54
CA ASP A 283 -34.13 -32.24 19.93
C ASP A 283 -33.88 -32.54 21.42
N ILE A 284 -32.72 -33.13 21.74
CA ILE A 284 -32.36 -33.65 23.07
C ILE A 284 -31.00 -33.17 23.58
N SER A 285 -30.16 -32.60 22.71
CA SER A 285 -28.80 -32.15 23.04
C SER A 285 -28.56 -30.74 22.47
N ASP A 286 -27.30 -30.36 22.27
CA ASP A 286 -26.89 -28.98 21.97
C ASP A 286 -25.43 -28.92 21.46
N PHE A 287 -25.10 -29.84 20.56
CA PHE A 287 -23.81 -30.00 19.90
C PHE A 287 -23.76 -29.27 18.54
N ASP A 288 -24.86 -28.61 18.14
CA ASP A 288 -25.08 -27.97 16.83
C ASP A 288 -24.98 -28.95 15.64
N ASP A 289 -25.05 -30.26 15.91
CA ASP A 289 -24.82 -31.34 14.96
C ASP A 289 -25.83 -32.51 15.12
N GLY A 290 -25.60 -33.61 14.41
CA GLY A 290 -26.49 -34.78 14.43
C GLY A 290 -26.87 -35.27 15.85
N ARG A 291 -25.95 -35.20 16.83
CA ARG A 291 -26.14 -35.70 18.22
C ARG A 291 -27.31 -35.06 18.96
N ASP A 292 -27.85 -33.97 18.44
CA ASP A 292 -28.98 -33.25 19.01
C ASP A 292 -30.30 -33.96 18.70
N ILE A 293 -30.34 -34.76 17.62
CA ILE A 293 -31.52 -35.51 17.24
C ILE A 293 -31.53 -36.90 17.92
N SER A 294 -32.57 -37.11 18.73
CA SER A 294 -33.04 -38.44 19.12
C SER A 294 -34.26 -38.82 18.29
N ILE A 295 -34.27 -40.06 17.81
CA ILE A 295 -35.38 -40.66 17.08
C ILE A 295 -35.91 -41.82 17.90
N SER A 296 -37.22 -41.94 18.04
CA SER A 296 -37.87 -43.11 18.61
C SER A 296 -39.02 -43.60 17.74
N PHE A 297 -39.27 -44.91 17.75
CA PHE A 297 -40.34 -45.54 16.96
C PHE A 297 -40.75 -46.88 17.58
N THR A 298 -41.99 -47.28 17.37
CA THR A 298 -42.54 -48.57 17.82
C THR A 298 -42.27 -49.65 16.76
N ARG A 299 -41.62 -50.76 17.17
CA ARG A 299 -41.41 -51.94 16.32
C ARG A 299 -42.74 -52.61 15.97
N PRO A 300 -42.84 -53.29 14.81
CA PRO A 300 -43.95 -54.21 14.55
C PRO A 300 -44.09 -55.30 15.62
N GLN A 301 -45.30 -55.85 15.75
CA GLN A 301 -45.58 -57.02 16.61
C GLN A 301 -44.89 -58.29 16.08
N ASN A 302 -44.70 -58.40 14.77
CA ASN A 302 -43.88 -59.42 14.14
C ASN A 302 -42.86 -58.73 13.22
N ASP A 303 -41.58 -58.77 13.61
CA ASP A 303 -40.48 -58.26 12.81
C ASP A 303 -39.53 -59.36 12.32
N ASN A 304 -39.90 -60.64 12.39
CA ASN A 304 -39.00 -61.77 12.09
C ASN A 304 -38.32 -61.66 10.71
N ASN A 305 -38.99 -61.06 9.72
CA ASN A 305 -38.49 -60.86 8.36
C ASN A 305 -37.74 -59.52 8.14
N ILE A 306 -37.53 -58.74 9.19
CA ILE A 306 -36.72 -57.51 9.20
C ILE A 306 -35.26 -57.86 9.57
N SER A 307 -34.28 -57.19 8.98
CA SER A 307 -32.86 -57.27 9.36
C SER A 307 -32.53 -56.20 10.41
N ASN A 308 -32.72 -54.94 10.03
CA ASN A 308 -32.51 -53.77 10.87
C ASN A 308 -33.48 -52.65 10.47
N TYR A 309 -33.42 -51.53 11.17
CA TYR A 309 -34.08 -50.28 10.78
C TYR A 309 -33.05 -49.28 10.25
N ARG A 310 -33.40 -48.46 9.27
CA ARG A 310 -32.58 -47.33 8.82
C ARG A 310 -33.35 -46.04 9.06
N VAL A 311 -32.76 -45.12 9.81
CA VAL A 311 -33.32 -43.82 10.14
C VAL A 311 -32.75 -42.78 9.18
N PHE A 312 -33.64 -42.12 8.45
CA PHE A 312 -33.33 -41.05 7.51
C PHE A 312 -33.77 -39.72 8.12
N ILE A 313 -32.87 -38.75 8.13
CA ILE A 313 -33.17 -37.36 8.48
C ILE A 313 -33.31 -36.60 7.18
N VAL A 314 -34.47 -35.99 6.96
CA VAL A 314 -34.81 -35.27 5.72
C VAL A 314 -35.12 -33.83 6.11
N LYS A 315 -34.60 -32.84 5.37
CA LYS A 315 -35.02 -31.44 5.58
C LYS A 315 -36.53 -31.35 5.35
N THR A 316 -37.30 -30.76 6.27
CA THR A 316 -38.77 -30.83 6.25
C THR A 316 -39.39 -30.29 4.95
N LYS A 317 -38.76 -29.29 4.33
CA LYS A 317 -39.15 -28.76 3.01
C LYS A 317 -39.11 -29.79 1.87
N ASP A 318 -38.29 -30.83 2.01
CA ASP A 318 -38.08 -31.88 1.01
C ASP A 318 -38.82 -33.19 1.39
N ALA A 319 -39.42 -33.25 2.59
CA ALA A 319 -40.03 -34.45 3.16
C ALA A 319 -41.22 -34.98 2.34
N SER A 320 -42.00 -34.13 1.68
CA SER A 320 -43.09 -34.55 0.79
C SER A 320 -42.62 -35.33 -0.45
N ASN A 321 -41.34 -35.17 -0.81
CA ASN A 321 -40.72 -35.80 -1.97
C ASN A 321 -39.87 -37.03 -1.59
N PHE A 322 -39.77 -37.35 -0.29
CA PHE A 322 -38.99 -38.48 0.18
C PHE A 322 -39.79 -39.79 0.08
N SER A 323 -39.30 -40.73 -0.73
CA SER A 323 -40.02 -41.95 -1.09
C SER A 323 -39.28 -43.23 -0.66
N LEU A 324 -39.99 -44.36 -0.66
CA LEU A 324 -39.39 -45.69 -0.46
C LEU A 324 -38.26 -45.96 -1.48
N THR A 325 -38.44 -45.55 -2.74
CA THR A 325 -37.42 -45.65 -3.79
C THR A 325 -36.19 -44.82 -3.48
N THR A 326 -36.36 -43.61 -2.94
CA THR A 326 -35.26 -42.75 -2.48
C THR A 326 -34.52 -43.41 -1.30
N ALA A 327 -35.25 -43.87 -0.29
CA ALA A 327 -34.69 -44.50 0.91
C ALA A 327 -33.92 -45.80 0.61
N ASN A 328 -34.37 -46.59 -0.36
CA ASN A 328 -33.69 -47.83 -0.78
C ASN A 328 -32.35 -47.57 -1.49
N ASN A 329 -32.25 -46.48 -2.25
CA ASN A 329 -31.09 -46.18 -3.12
C ASN A 329 -30.01 -45.32 -2.44
N LEU A 330 -30.28 -44.74 -1.27
CA LEU A 330 -29.30 -43.93 -0.53
C LEU A 330 -28.16 -44.79 0.05
N SER A 331 -26.95 -44.23 0.05
CA SER A 331 -25.76 -44.85 0.66
C SER A 331 -25.83 -44.80 2.20
N SER A 332 -25.10 -45.71 2.87
CA SER A 332 -25.05 -45.80 4.34
C SER A 332 -24.46 -44.58 5.05
N SER A 333 -23.84 -43.65 4.33
CA SER A 333 -23.42 -42.35 4.86
C SER A 333 -24.58 -41.33 5.03
N TYR A 334 -25.78 -41.63 4.52
CA TYR A 334 -26.96 -40.73 4.49
C TYR A 334 -28.09 -41.20 5.43
N TYR A 335 -27.86 -42.26 6.21
CA TYR A 335 -28.82 -42.78 7.19
C TYR A 335 -28.09 -43.39 8.39
N THR A 336 -28.80 -43.53 9.51
CA THR A 336 -28.29 -44.22 10.70
C THR A 336 -28.97 -45.58 10.86
N THR A 337 -28.18 -46.64 11.01
CA THR A 337 -28.70 -48.00 11.23
C THR A 337 -29.03 -48.22 12.70
N VAL A 338 -30.26 -48.60 12.99
CA VAL A 338 -30.72 -49.02 14.32
C VAL A 338 -30.95 -50.54 14.28
N ASN A 339 -30.16 -51.28 15.05
CA ASN A 339 -30.28 -52.72 15.17
C ASN A 339 -31.47 -53.09 16.06
N LYS A 340 -32.02 -54.29 15.86
CA LYS A 340 -33.08 -54.82 16.73
C LYS A 340 -32.57 -55.09 18.14
N SER A 341 -33.29 -54.65 19.15
CA SER A 341 -33.05 -54.97 20.55
C SER A 341 -34.37 -54.95 21.35
N GLY A 342 -34.42 -55.66 22.48
CA GLY A 342 -35.63 -55.80 23.29
C GLY A 342 -36.75 -56.64 22.65
N SER A 343 -37.95 -56.55 23.21
CA SER A 343 -39.14 -57.32 22.77
C SER A 343 -39.84 -56.73 21.56
N ASN A 344 -40.52 -57.58 20.78
CA ASN A 344 -41.38 -57.15 19.67
C ASN A 344 -42.51 -56.24 20.18
N GLY A 345 -42.98 -55.30 19.34
CA GLY A 345 -43.93 -54.26 19.75
C GLY A 345 -43.34 -53.17 20.67
N GLY A 346 -42.08 -53.29 21.12
CA GLY A 346 -41.41 -52.28 21.94
C GLY A 346 -40.98 -51.03 21.17
N THR A 347 -40.80 -49.93 21.90
CA THR A 347 -40.18 -48.70 21.36
C THR A 347 -38.68 -48.85 21.29
N LEU A 348 -38.11 -48.63 20.10
CA LEU A 348 -36.68 -48.38 19.94
C LEU A 348 -36.40 -46.89 19.96
N SER A 349 -35.19 -46.54 20.40
CA SER A 349 -34.61 -45.21 20.24
C SER A 349 -33.22 -45.29 19.63
N GLY A 350 -32.83 -44.24 18.93
CA GLY A 350 -31.49 -44.07 18.37
C GLY A 350 -31.09 -42.60 18.41
N THR A 351 -29.91 -42.33 18.98
CA THR A 351 -29.24 -41.03 18.90
C THR A 351 -28.27 -41.05 17.72
N LEU A 352 -28.23 -39.96 16.96
CA LEU A 352 -27.28 -39.82 15.86
C LEU A 352 -25.87 -39.46 16.36
N THR A 353 -24.91 -39.34 15.43
CA THR A 353 -23.52 -38.95 15.71
C THR A 353 -23.21 -37.58 15.12
N SER A 354 -22.07 -36.98 15.52
CA SER A 354 -21.57 -35.74 14.91
C SER A 354 -21.26 -35.87 13.42
N SER A 355 -21.01 -37.11 12.97
CA SER A 355 -20.79 -37.48 11.58
C SER A 355 -22.07 -37.88 10.82
N SER A 356 -23.26 -37.83 11.44
CA SER A 356 -24.51 -38.11 10.73
C SER A 356 -24.83 -37.02 9.69
N ARG A 357 -25.54 -37.42 8.64
CA ARG A 357 -25.96 -36.56 7.52
C ARG A 357 -27.46 -36.61 7.35
N ASP A 358 -28.01 -35.59 6.70
CA ASP A 358 -29.35 -35.68 6.13
C ASP A 358 -29.35 -36.43 4.79
N SER A 359 -30.54 -36.70 4.26
CA SER A 359 -30.77 -37.43 3.02
C SER A 359 -30.21 -36.75 1.76
N SER A 360 -29.79 -35.49 1.84
CA SER A 360 -29.09 -34.78 0.76
C SER A 360 -27.56 -34.89 0.86
N GLY A 361 -27.02 -35.33 2.00
CA GLY A 361 -25.59 -35.45 2.28
C GLY A 361 -24.99 -34.26 3.03
N ASP A 362 -25.81 -33.28 3.43
CA ASP A 362 -25.37 -32.18 4.27
C ASP A 362 -25.20 -32.65 5.72
N TYR A 363 -24.27 -32.02 6.45
CA TYR A 363 -24.27 -32.12 7.91
C TYR A 363 -25.60 -31.62 8.46
N ILE A 364 -26.16 -32.39 9.39
CA ILE A 364 -27.29 -31.97 10.21
C ILE A 364 -26.83 -30.75 11.03
N LYS A 365 -27.62 -29.67 11.04
CA LYS A 365 -27.22 -28.37 11.62
C LYS A 365 -28.40 -27.62 12.23
N ASN A 366 -28.08 -26.80 13.24
CA ASN A 366 -29.00 -25.88 13.90
C ASN A 366 -29.74 -24.94 12.91
N GLY A 367 -30.98 -24.56 13.23
CA GLY A 367 -31.82 -23.64 12.46
C GLY A 367 -32.47 -24.23 11.21
N VAL A 368 -32.25 -25.51 10.89
CA VAL A 368 -32.93 -26.20 9.78
C VAL A 368 -34.03 -27.12 10.34
N PRO A 369 -35.28 -27.04 9.81
CA PRO A 369 -36.32 -28.01 10.15
C PRO A 369 -36.05 -29.36 9.48
N TYR A 370 -36.12 -30.42 10.28
CA TYR A 370 -35.91 -31.81 9.89
C TYR A 370 -37.09 -32.71 10.27
N THR A 371 -37.29 -33.74 9.46
CA THR A 371 -38.33 -34.76 9.60
C THR A 371 -37.67 -36.13 9.49
N ALA A 372 -38.00 -37.05 10.40
CA ALA A 372 -37.50 -38.42 10.38
C ALA A 372 -38.42 -39.34 9.56
N PHE A 373 -37.79 -40.26 8.84
CA PHE A 373 -38.42 -41.45 8.28
C PHE A 373 -37.63 -42.68 8.72
N VAL A 374 -38.32 -43.81 8.90
CA VAL A 374 -37.68 -45.06 9.30
C VAL A 374 -38.05 -46.16 8.32
N LEU A 375 -37.03 -46.77 7.73
CA LEU A 375 -37.18 -47.90 6.81
C LEU A 375 -36.98 -49.21 7.59
N SER A 376 -38.03 -50.02 7.68
CA SER A 376 -37.92 -51.44 7.99
C SER A 376 -37.19 -52.13 6.84
N VAL A 377 -35.97 -52.63 7.08
CA VAL A 377 -35.18 -53.33 6.05
C VAL A 377 -35.49 -54.81 6.13
N SER A 378 -35.74 -55.48 5.01
CA SER A 378 -35.93 -56.93 4.96
C SER A 378 -34.64 -57.70 5.28
N ASN A 379 -34.77 -58.90 5.84
CA ASN A 379 -33.68 -59.89 5.92
C ASN A 379 -33.78 -61.00 4.86
N THR A 380 -34.79 -60.94 3.98
CA THR A 380 -34.97 -61.87 2.86
C THR A 380 -35.04 -61.11 1.53
N ASN A 381 -34.55 -61.72 0.45
CA ASN A 381 -34.78 -61.21 -0.90
C ASN A 381 -36.27 -61.30 -1.31
N SER A 382 -37.04 -62.13 -0.60
CA SER A 382 -38.46 -62.37 -0.81
C SER A 382 -39.39 -61.42 -0.05
N ALA A 383 -38.88 -60.33 0.52
CA ALA A 383 -39.71 -59.28 1.09
C ALA A 383 -39.12 -57.89 0.86
N VAL A 384 -39.97 -56.92 0.53
CA VAL A 384 -39.56 -55.55 0.19
C VAL A 384 -39.49 -54.69 1.46
N ASN A 385 -38.50 -53.81 1.54
CA ASN A 385 -38.38 -52.83 2.62
C ASN A 385 -39.63 -51.95 2.70
N LYS A 386 -39.96 -51.46 3.90
CA LYS A 386 -41.16 -50.64 4.13
C LYS A 386 -40.79 -49.36 4.87
N LEU A 387 -41.11 -48.22 4.26
CA LEU A 387 -40.87 -46.89 4.84
C LEU A 387 -42.05 -46.49 5.71
N SER A 388 -41.78 -45.93 6.89
CA SER A 388 -42.78 -45.35 7.77
C SER A 388 -43.42 -44.09 7.18
N SER A 389 -44.55 -43.68 7.75
CA SER A 389 -44.98 -42.28 7.68
C SER A 389 -43.90 -41.34 8.22
N ALA A 390 -43.93 -40.09 7.76
CA ALA A 390 -43.10 -39.01 8.29
C ALA A 390 -43.38 -38.75 9.79
N SER A 391 -42.36 -38.41 10.55
CA SER A 391 -42.53 -37.82 11.88
C SER A 391 -43.11 -36.39 11.80
N SER A 392 -43.41 -35.80 12.95
CA SER A 392 -43.46 -34.33 13.08
C SER A 392 -42.13 -33.69 12.64
N SER A 393 -42.15 -32.41 12.28
CA SER A 393 -40.93 -31.62 12.11
C SER A 393 -40.30 -31.32 13.48
N VAL A 394 -38.97 -31.28 13.55
CA VAL A 394 -38.22 -30.58 14.59
C VAL A 394 -37.23 -29.65 13.92
N THR A 395 -37.19 -28.39 14.34
CA THR A 395 -36.06 -27.51 14.03
C THR A 395 -35.06 -27.71 15.14
N LEU A 396 -33.84 -28.12 14.79
CA LEU A 396 -32.75 -28.10 15.76
C LEU A 396 -32.59 -26.66 16.25
N SER A 397 -32.63 -26.49 17.56
CA SER A 397 -32.45 -25.23 18.23
C SER A 397 -31.17 -25.31 19.06
N SER A 398 -30.45 -24.20 19.21
CA SER A 398 -29.46 -24.14 20.27
C SER A 398 -30.21 -24.18 21.61
N ASN A 399 -30.23 -25.35 22.25
CA ASN A 399 -30.68 -25.50 23.62
C ASN A 399 -29.74 -24.79 24.61
N ARG A 400 -28.64 -24.20 24.13
CA ARG A 400 -27.79 -23.25 24.84
C ARG A 400 -28.68 -22.22 25.51
N ALA A 401 -28.60 -22.17 26.83
CA ALA A 401 -29.25 -21.14 27.63
C ALA A 401 -28.96 -19.76 27.02
N ASN A 402 -30.01 -19.06 26.56
CA ASN A 402 -29.85 -17.88 25.71
C ASN A 402 -28.88 -16.87 26.33
N ILE A 403 -27.85 -16.49 25.58
CA ILE A 403 -26.65 -15.85 26.13
C ILE A 403 -27.01 -14.47 26.71
N PRO A 404 -26.77 -14.22 28.01
CA PRO A 404 -27.04 -12.93 28.61
C PRO A 404 -26.05 -11.90 28.07
N ILE A 405 -26.55 -10.71 27.73
CA ILE A 405 -25.73 -9.63 27.19
C ILE A 405 -25.38 -8.69 28.34
N ILE A 406 -24.11 -8.61 28.71
CA ILE A 406 -23.62 -7.60 29.65
C ILE A 406 -23.85 -6.23 29.04
N THR A 407 -24.68 -5.41 29.69
CA THR A 407 -24.99 -4.05 29.24
C THR A 407 -24.07 -3.03 29.87
N GLN A 408 -23.67 -3.25 31.12
CA GLN A 408 -22.84 -2.32 31.88
C GLN A 408 -22.06 -3.07 32.97
N VAL A 409 -20.85 -2.61 33.22
CA VAL A 409 -20.07 -3.00 34.40
C VAL A 409 -19.54 -1.71 34.99
N ASP A 410 -19.89 -1.45 36.24
CA ASP A 410 -19.59 -0.20 36.94
C ASP A 410 -18.81 -0.46 38.22
N ASP A 411 -18.03 0.54 38.60
CA ASP A 411 -17.49 0.72 39.94
C ASP A 411 -18.47 1.60 40.73
N VAL A 412 -18.96 1.14 41.89
CA VAL A 412 -20.15 1.74 42.56
C VAL A 412 -20.09 1.89 44.07
N ASN A 413 -19.09 1.30 44.71
CA ASN A 413 -18.79 1.42 46.14
C ASN A 413 -17.26 1.39 46.30
N ASP A 414 -16.77 1.59 47.52
CA ASP A 414 -15.34 1.86 47.77
C ASP A 414 -14.76 1.05 48.93
N TYR A 415 -15.26 -0.17 49.12
CA TYR A 415 -14.86 -1.10 50.18
C TYR A 415 -13.50 -1.77 49.93
N GLY A 416 -12.92 -1.62 48.74
CA GLY A 416 -11.72 -2.30 48.28
C GLY A 416 -11.95 -3.76 47.92
N ASP A 417 -13.20 -4.18 47.73
CA ASP A 417 -13.59 -5.58 47.56
C ASP A 417 -14.70 -5.80 46.51
N GLY A 418 -15.24 -7.02 46.41
CA GLY A 418 -16.26 -7.36 45.43
C GLY A 418 -17.53 -6.50 45.47
N ARG A 419 -17.83 -5.80 46.57
CA ARG A 419 -18.97 -4.86 46.67
C ARG A 419 -18.83 -3.64 45.77
N ASP A 420 -17.64 -3.38 45.26
CA ASP A 420 -17.36 -2.21 44.44
C ASP A 420 -17.80 -2.48 42.99
N LEU A 421 -17.79 -3.76 42.58
CA LEU A 421 -18.17 -4.20 41.25
C LEU A 421 -19.69 -4.41 41.11
N ARG A 422 -20.34 -3.59 40.29
CA ARG A 422 -21.72 -3.78 39.82
C ARG A 422 -21.75 -4.30 38.39
N VAL A 423 -22.51 -5.36 38.16
CA VAL A 423 -22.68 -5.99 36.85
C VAL A 423 -24.15 -5.91 36.44
N SER A 424 -24.42 -5.24 35.34
CA SER A 424 -25.74 -5.17 34.70
C SER A 424 -25.75 -5.99 33.42
N PHE A 425 -26.78 -6.81 33.24
CA PHE A 425 -26.97 -7.58 32.01
C PHE A 425 -28.45 -7.68 31.64
N ASN A 426 -28.69 -7.69 30.33
CA ASN A 426 -29.98 -8.08 29.79
C ASN A 426 -30.22 -9.55 30.14
N LYS A 427 -31.42 -9.84 30.66
CA LYS A 427 -31.85 -11.23 30.82
C LYS A 427 -31.86 -11.92 29.46
N ALA A 428 -31.76 -13.24 29.47
CA ALA A 428 -32.00 -14.02 28.27
C ALA A 428 -33.38 -13.72 27.68
N SER A 429 -33.46 -13.64 26.34
CA SER A 429 -34.72 -13.44 25.61
C SER A 429 -35.74 -14.55 25.91
N ASP A 430 -35.25 -15.78 26.13
CA ASP A 430 -36.01 -16.87 26.74
C ASP A 430 -35.26 -17.42 27.98
N GLU A 431 -35.99 -17.54 29.09
CA GLU A 431 -35.52 -18.09 30.38
C GLU A 431 -36.20 -19.43 30.73
N SER A 432 -36.95 -20.02 29.79
CA SER A 432 -37.65 -21.29 29.95
C SER A 432 -36.70 -22.42 30.35
N ASN A 433 -35.50 -22.48 29.74
CA ASN A 433 -34.44 -23.44 30.03
C ASN A 433 -33.42 -22.93 31.08
N ILE A 434 -33.60 -21.74 31.67
CA ILE A 434 -32.62 -21.17 32.62
C ILE A 434 -33.00 -21.49 34.07
N SER A 435 -32.02 -21.99 34.82
CA SER A 435 -32.10 -22.24 36.27
C SER A 435 -31.61 -21.03 37.08
N SER A 436 -30.45 -20.47 36.71
CA SER A 436 -29.81 -19.32 37.36
C SER A 436 -28.81 -18.64 36.41
N TYR A 437 -28.25 -17.50 36.82
CA TYR A 437 -27.08 -16.90 36.19
C TYR A 437 -25.85 -17.05 37.10
N ARG A 438 -24.65 -16.98 36.51
CA ARG A 438 -23.36 -16.94 37.24
C ARG A 438 -22.49 -15.83 36.67
N ILE A 439 -21.98 -14.97 37.54
CA ILE A 439 -21.06 -13.88 37.22
C ILE A 439 -19.64 -14.34 37.56
N PHE A 440 -18.77 -14.34 36.55
CA PHE A 440 -17.36 -14.66 36.67
C PHE A 440 -16.53 -13.40 36.49
N VAL A 441 -15.62 -13.13 37.43
CA VAL A 441 -14.70 -11.99 37.37
C VAL A 441 -13.30 -12.52 37.04
N VAL A 442 -12.76 -12.11 35.90
CA VAL A 442 -11.53 -12.68 35.33
C VAL A 442 -10.50 -11.58 35.20
N ARG A 443 -9.24 -11.84 35.58
CA ARG A 443 -8.17 -10.86 35.36
C ARG A 443 -8.00 -10.57 33.87
N ALA A 444 -7.84 -9.30 33.50
CA ALA A 444 -7.77 -8.88 32.11
C ALA A 444 -6.57 -9.47 31.34
N SER A 445 -5.53 -9.97 32.02
CA SER A 445 -4.43 -10.75 31.42
C SER A 445 -4.83 -12.17 31.01
N ASN A 446 -5.84 -12.76 31.66
CA ASN A 446 -6.19 -14.19 31.56
C ASN A 446 -7.47 -14.42 30.74
N TYR A 447 -8.21 -13.37 30.38
CA TYR A 447 -9.54 -13.46 29.77
C TYR A 447 -9.59 -14.21 28.43
N SER A 448 -8.53 -14.16 27.63
CA SER A 448 -8.45 -14.82 26.31
C SER A 448 -8.47 -16.35 26.42
N ASN A 449 -8.03 -16.89 27.55
CA ASN A 449 -8.05 -18.32 27.85
C ASN A 449 -9.34 -18.74 28.60
N PHE A 450 -10.24 -17.79 28.87
CA PHE A 450 -11.44 -18.03 29.66
C PHE A 450 -12.60 -18.52 28.77
N THR A 451 -12.88 -19.83 28.84
CA THR A 451 -13.82 -20.52 27.97
C THR A 451 -15.01 -21.11 28.74
N LEU A 452 -16.08 -21.46 28.02
CA LEU A 452 -17.23 -22.18 28.58
C LEU A 452 -16.83 -23.50 29.28
N THR A 453 -15.82 -24.19 28.73
CA THR A 453 -15.26 -25.40 29.35
C THR A 453 -14.64 -25.08 30.71
N LYS A 454 -13.92 -23.96 30.82
CA LYS A 454 -13.34 -23.50 32.09
C LYS A 454 -14.43 -23.10 33.08
N THR A 455 -15.43 -22.30 32.70
CA THR A 455 -16.53 -21.88 33.60
C THR A 455 -17.34 -23.05 34.14
N ASN A 456 -17.60 -24.07 33.32
CA ASN A 456 -18.31 -25.26 33.75
C ASN A 456 -17.51 -26.12 34.77
N SER A 457 -16.18 -26.01 34.79
CA SER A 457 -15.30 -26.72 35.73
C SER A 457 -15.06 -26.01 37.06
N LEU A 458 -15.45 -24.72 37.19
CA LEU A 458 -15.17 -23.93 38.38
C LEU A 458 -16.13 -24.23 39.53
N SER A 459 -15.60 -24.31 40.75
CA SER A 459 -16.38 -24.37 41.99
C SER A 459 -17.15 -23.07 42.24
N SER A 460 -18.24 -23.14 43.02
CA SER A 460 -19.06 -21.99 43.41
C SER A 460 -18.34 -20.91 44.21
N SER A 461 -17.15 -21.20 44.73
CA SER A 461 -16.26 -20.20 45.37
C SER A 461 -15.60 -19.22 44.39
N TYR A 462 -15.68 -19.46 43.07
CA TYR A 462 -15.01 -18.67 42.02
C TYR A 462 -15.99 -17.89 41.12
N TYR A 463 -17.28 -17.81 41.50
CA TYR A 463 -18.29 -17.04 40.79
C TYR A 463 -19.39 -16.56 41.74
N THR A 464 -20.11 -15.50 41.38
CA THR A 464 -21.33 -15.08 42.08
C THR A 464 -22.55 -15.69 41.38
N GLN A 465 -23.31 -16.56 42.04
CA GLN A 465 -24.57 -17.06 41.50
C GLN A 465 -25.70 -16.04 41.73
N VAL A 466 -26.52 -15.82 40.72
CA VAL A 466 -27.64 -14.86 40.75
C VAL A 466 -28.92 -15.57 40.29
N ASN A 467 -29.99 -15.42 41.07
CA ASN A 467 -31.28 -16.01 40.73
C ASN A 467 -31.96 -15.21 39.60
N LYS A 468 -32.69 -15.90 38.74
CA LYS A 468 -33.49 -15.24 37.70
C LYS A 468 -34.68 -14.50 38.32
N THR A 469 -35.01 -13.33 37.76
CA THR A 469 -36.09 -12.45 38.25
C THR A 469 -37.22 -12.26 37.23
N GLY A 470 -37.04 -12.69 35.98
CA GLY A 470 -37.93 -12.36 34.86
C GLY A 470 -37.68 -10.98 34.23
N TYR A 471 -36.77 -10.19 34.82
CA TYR A 471 -36.37 -8.86 34.36
C TYR A 471 -34.86 -8.82 34.10
N ASN A 472 -34.37 -7.75 33.47
CA ASN A 472 -32.93 -7.47 33.40
C ASN A 472 -32.34 -7.36 34.80
N ILE A 473 -31.10 -7.81 34.98
CA ILE A 473 -30.49 -7.99 36.29
C ILE A 473 -29.33 -7.02 36.46
N THR A 474 -29.31 -6.36 37.61
CA THR A 474 -28.19 -5.53 38.08
C THR A 474 -27.77 -6.07 39.45
N GLN A 475 -26.54 -6.58 39.54
CA GLN A 475 -26.00 -7.23 40.73
C GLN A 475 -24.72 -6.54 41.18
N VAL A 476 -24.70 -6.07 42.42
CA VAL A 476 -23.47 -5.73 43.16
C VAL A 476 -22.94 -7.02 43.81
N LEU A 477 -21.65 -7.33 43.71
CA LEU A 477 -21.13 -8.58 44.28
C LEU A 477 -20.96 -8.46 45.81
N SER A 478 -20.63 -9.59 46.46
CA SER A 478 -20.42 -9.63 47.92
C SER A 478 -18.97 -9.31 48.30
N SER A 479 -18.74 -8.97 49.57
CA SER A 479 -17.39 -8.71 50.10
C SER A 479 -16.43 -9.90 49.99
N GLY A 480 -16.98 -11.12 50.01
CA GLY A 480 -16.22 -12.36 49.84
C GLY A 480 -16.04 -12.80 48.38
N ALA A 481 -16.49 -12.01 47.39
CA ALA A 481 -16.39 -12.39 45.99
C ALA A 481 -14.93 -12.44 45.50
N ARG A 482 -14.63 -13.46 44.70
CA ARG A 482 -13.29 -13.78 44.21
C ARG A 482 -13.24 -13.76 42.69
N ASP A 483 -12.05 -13.50 42.17
CA ASP A 483 -11.76 -13.75 40.77
C ASP A 483 -11.66 -15.26 40.47
N THR A 484 -11.65 -15.62 39.19
CA THR A 484 -11.65 -17.02 38.74
C THR A 484 -10.33 -17.76 39.00
N ASP A 485 -9.30 -17.04 39.43
CA ASP A 485 -8.01 -17.60 39.86
C ASP A 485 -7.96 -17.79 41.40
N GLY A 486 -9.00 -17.34 42.12
CA GLY A 486 -9.21 -17.56 43.55
C GLY A 486 -8.81 -16.41 44.47
N TYR A 487 -8.31 -15.32 43.93
CA TYR A 487 -7.94 -14.15 44.72
C TYR A 487 -9.19 -13.33 45.05
N ALA A 488 -9.16 -12.56 46.14
CA ALA A 488 -10.20 -11.57 46.38
C ALA A 488 -10.22 -10.55 45.23
N ILE A 489 -11.42 -10.11 44.86
CA ILE A 489 -11.58 -8.93 44.01
C ILE A 489 -11.05 -7.72 44.79
N GLN A 490 -10.22 -6.89 44.18
CA GLN A 490 -9.52 -5.79 44.85
C GLN A 490 -9.19 -4.64 43.90
N ASN A 491 -8.94 -3.46 44.46
CA ASN A 491 -8.63 -2.24 43.70
C ASN A 491 -7.29 -2.33 42.96
N GLY A 492 -7.18 -1.58 41.86
CA GLY A 492 -5.98 -1.50 41.02
C GLY A 492 -5.71 -2.74 40.16
N VAL A 493 -6.51 -3.81 40.28
CA VAL A 493 -6.46 -4.96 39.38
C VAL A 493 -7.45 -4.75 38.24
N ASN A 494 -6.98 -4.96 37.01
CA ASN A 494 -7.80 -4.85 35.81
C ASN A 494 -8.52 -6.19 35.55
N TYR A 495 -9.85 -6.15 35.47
CA TYR A 495 -10.75 -7.29 35.31
C TYR A 495 -11.59 -7.18 34.04
N ARG A 496 -12.14 -8.32 33.62
CA ARG A 496 -13.28 -8.43 32.70
C ARG A 496 -14.30 -9.38 33.32
N VAL A 497 -15.56 -9.11 33.09
CA VAL A 497 -16.68 -9.90 33.59
C VAL A 497 -17.24 -10.77 32.48
N PHE A 498 -17.63 -11.99 32.83
CA PHE A 498 -18.47 -12.85 32.00
C PHE A 498 -19.73 -13.22 32.80
N VAL A 499 -20.88 -13.27 32.13
CA VAL A 499 -22.13 -13.77 32.72
C VAL A 499 -22.53 -15.03 31.98
N MET A 500 -22.80 -16.09 32.73
CA MET A 500 -23.24 -17.38 32.20
C MET A 500 -24.70 -17.63 32.58
N ALA A 501 -25.56 -17.87 31.60
CA ALA A 501 -26.85 -18.48 31.83
C ALA A 501 -26.65 -19.98 32.10
N VAL A 502 -27.13 -20.46 33.24
CA VAL A 502 -27.06 -21.86 33.65
C VAL A 502 -28.34 -22.55 33.18
N ALA A 503 -28.18 -23.57 32.33
CA ALA A 503 -29.31 -24.36 31.86
C ALA A 503 -29.95 -25.17 33.01
N LYS A 504 -31.19 -25.64 32.82
CA LYS A 504 -31.84 -26.60 33.73
C LYS A 504 -31.26 -28.01 33.57
N ASN A 505 -30.95 -28.38 32.32
CA ASN A 505 -30.31 -29.64 31.98
C ASN A 505 -28.78 -29.44 31.89
N SER A 506 -28.00 -30.30 32.53
CA SER A 506 -26.55 -30.14 32.66
C SER A 506 -25.81 -30.30 31.33
N GLY A 507 -25.22 -29.22 30.82
CA GLY A 507 -24.36 -29.20 29.63
C GLY A 507 -24.42 -27.89 28.86
N ASN A 508 -25.62 -27.32 28.76
CA ASN A 508 -25.98 -26.35 27.72
C ASN A 508 -25.88 -24.88 28.21
N ASN A 509 -24.83 -24.56 28.97
CA ASN A 509 -24.67 -23.24 29.56
C ASN A 509 -24.27 -22.18 28.50
N GLY A 510 -24.87 -20.99 28.56
CA GLY A 510 -24.59 -19.89 27.65
C GLY A 510 -23.69 -18.85 28.30
N LEU A 511 -22.42 -18.80 27.92
CA LEU A 511 -21.47 -17.79 28.40
C LEU A 511 -21.50 -16.55 27.50
N SER A 512 -21.56 -15.37 28.11
CA SER A 512 -21.46 -14.07 27.41
C SER A 512 -20.11 -13.86 26.73
N SER A 513 -20.05 -12.89 25.83
CA SER A 513 -18.78 -12.23 25.54
C SER A 513 -18.21 -11.59 26.82
N ALA A 514 -16.90 -11.38 26.88
CA ALA A 514 -16.27 -10.64 27.95
C ALA A 514 -16.79 -9.18 27.94
N SER A 515 -17.02 -8.59 29.11
CA SER A 515 -17.27 -7.16 29.23
C SER A 515 -16.08 -6.34 28.71
N ASN A 516 -16.30 -5.03 28.56
CA ASN A 516 -15.19 -4.09 28.58
C ASN A 516 -14.34 -4.27 29.85
N ALA A 517 -13.05 -3.95 29.76
CA ALA A 517 -12.15 -4.04 30.89
C ALA A 517 -12.53 -2.98 31.95
N ILE A 518 -12.51 -3.37 33.22
CA ILE A 518 -12.77 -2.50 34.36
C ILE A 518 -11.68 -2.70 35.40
N THR A 519 -11.14 -1.60 35.90
CA THR A 519 -10.30 -1.59 37.10
C THR A 519 -11.14 -0.98 38.21
N LEU A 520 -11.15 -1.60 39.39
CA LEU A 520 -11.79 -1.03 40.57
C LEU A 520 -10.86 0.00 41.20
N TYR A 521 -11.41 1.15 41.57
CA TYR A 521 -10.74 2.26 42.21
C TYR A 521 -11.35 2.49 43.60
N SER A 522 -10.84 3.50 44.32
CA SER A 522 -11.51 3.98 45.53
C SER A 522 -11.94 5.41 45.29
N SER A 523 -13.20 5.75 45.59
CA SER A 523 -13.71 7.12 45.64
C SER A 523 -13.19 7.88 46.86
N ASN A 524 -12.61 7.18 47.86
CA ASN A 524 -11.68 7.81 48.78
C ASN A 524 -10.47 8.27 47.98
N VAL A 525 -10.38 9.57 47.74
CA VAL A 525 -9.27 10.14 46.97
C VAL A 525 -7.96 9.87 47.70
N GLY A 526 -6.92 9.45 46.99
CA GLY A 526 -5.65 9.14 47.64
C GLY A 526 -5.02 10.37 48.28
N ALA A 527 -4.38 10.22 49.44
CA ALA A 527 -3.49 11.25 49.96
C ALA A 527 -2.30 11.45 49.01
N VAL A 528 -1.79 12.67 48.91
CA VAL A 528 -0.58 12.94 48.13
C VAL A 528 0.65 12.32 48.79
N SER A 529 1.65 12.00 47.98
CA SER A 529 2.92 11.39 48.44
C SER A 529 4.10 12.32 48.16
N ASN A 530 5.28 12.02 48.73
CA ASN A 530 6.49 12.85 48.58
C ASN A 530 6.25 14.34 48.90
N LEU A 531 5.39 14.65 49.88
CA LEU A 531 5.12 16.02 50.29
C LEU A 531 6.38 16.63 50.92
N PHE A 532 6.84 17.70 50.32
CA PHE A 532 8.01 18.45 50.72
C PHE A 532 7.68 19.94 50.77
N ALA A 533 8.26 20.64 51.74
CA ALA A 533 8.18 22.09 51.82
C ALA A 533 9.60 22.64 51.99
N SER A 534 9.89 23.72 51.27
CA SER A 534 11.18 24.40 51.28
C SER A 534 10.98 25.90 51.25
N ASP A 535 11.91 26.60 51.87
CA ASP A 535 12.00 28.05 51.85
C ASP A 535 12.84 28.47 50.63
N VAL A 536 12.22 29.18 49.68
CA VAL A 536 12.80 29.42 48.33
C VAL A 536 12.89 30.88 47.92
N ASN A 537 12.27 31.80 48.67
CA ASN A 537 12.33 33.25 48.40
C ASN A 537 12.60 34.00 49.73
N ASP A 538 12.68 35.34 49.70
CA ASP A 538 12.96 36.19 50.87
C ASP A 538 12.08 37.45 50.89
N TYR A 539 10.77 37.25 50.72
CA TYR A 539 9.74 38.29 50.80
C TYR A 539 9.21 38.51 52.24
N GLY A 540 9.68 37.72 53.21
CA GLY A 540 9.26 37.70 54.62
C GLY A 540 7.84 37.16 54.86
N ASN A 541 7.23 36.48 53.87
CA ASN A 541 5.81 36.15 53.84
C ASN A 541 5.50 34.82 53.12
N GLY A 542 4.22 34.54 52.87
CA GLY A 542 3.76 33.30 52.23
C GLY A 542 4.46 32.92 50.92
N ARG A 543 5.00 33.89 50.14
CA ARG A 543 5.76 33.59 48.91
C ARG A 543 7.01 32.77 49.13
N ASP A 544 7.55 32.77 50.34
CA ASP A 544 8.82 32.12 50.66
C ASP A 544 8.63 30.61 50.80
N LEU A 545 7.44 30.20 51.24
CA LEU A 545 7.05 28.80 51.35
C LEU A 545 6.70 28.21 49.97
N TYR A 546 7.56 27.34 49.45
CA TYR A 546 7.26 26.47 48.33
C TYR A 546 6.91 25.07 48.81
N VAL A 547 5.85 24.50 48.23
CA VAL A 547 5.32 23.19 48.59
C VAL A 547 5.23 22.34 47.33
N SER A 548 5.84 21.16 47.35
CA SER A 548 5.78 20.18 46.26
C SER A 548 5.33 18.82 46.76
N PHE A 549 4.63 18.08 45.90
CA PHE A 549 4.14 16.74 46.19
C PHE A 549 3.93 15.93 44.91
N THR A 550 4.12 14.62 45.00
CA THR A 550 3.64 13.68 44.00
C THR A 550 2.13 13.51 44.14
N LYS A 551 1.42 13.55 43.02
CA LYS A 551 -0.04 13.42 42.95
C LYS A 551 -0.54 12.15 43.64
N ALA A 552 -1.82 12.10 43.99
CA ALA A 552 -2.46 10.87 44.41
C ALA A 552 -2.32 9.79 43.31
N ALA A 553 -2.22 8.51 43.71
CA ALA A 553 -2.05 7.40 42.76
C ALA A 553 -3.11 7.43 41.65
N ASP A 554 -4.37 7.65 42.05
CA ASP A 554 -5.47 8.02 41.17
C ASP A 554 -5.95 9.47 41.43
N GLU A 555 -6.20 10.22 40.36
CA GLU A 555 -6.75 11.58 40.36
C GLU A 555 -8.14 11.67 39.69
N SER A 556 -8.71 10.55 39.26
CA SER A 556 -10.00 10.48 38.58
C SER A 556 -11.09 11.23 39.35
N ASN A 557 -11.18 10.94 40.65
CA ASN A 557 -12.18 11.45 41.59
C ASN A 557 -11.76 12.73 42.34
N ILE A 558 -10.52 13.21 42.17
CA ILE A 558 -10.03 14.45 42.79
C ILE A 558 -10.54 15.66 42.00
N SER A 559 -11.11 16.66 42.67
CA SER A 559 -11.43 17.97 42.08
C SER A 559 -10.20 18.88 42.06
N HIS A 560 -9.56 19.06 43.22
CA HIS A 560 -8.36 19.86 43.43
C HIS A 560 -7.62 19.45 44.72
N TYR A 561 -6.46 20.05 44.95
CA TYR A 561 -5.73 19.93 46.22
C TYR A 561 -5.81 21.23 47.02
N ARG A 562 -5.66 21.13 48.34
CA ARG A 562 -5.52 22.29 49.24
C ARG A 562 -4.25 22.16 50.07
N ILE A 563 -3.35 23.14 49.97
CA ILE A 563 -2.16 23.27 50.82
C ILE A 563 -2.58 23.95 52.12
N MET A 564 -2.38 23.24 53.24
CA MET A 564 -2.73 23.65 54.59
C MET A 564 -1.44 23.92 55.38
N VAL A 565 -1.22 25.17 55.79
CA VAL A 565 -0.01 25.56 56.54
C VAL A 565 -0.35 25.65 58.02
N VAL A 566 0.22 24.77 58.83
CA VAL A 566 -0.13 24.58 60.24
C VAL A 566 1.03 25.02 61.13
N PRO A 567 0.88 26.01 62.01
CA PRO A 567 1.94 26.42 62.92
C PRO A 567 2.36 25.26 63.84
N THR A 568 3.65 25.17 64.19
CA THR A 568 4.14 24.08 65.06
C THR A 568 3.55 24.10 66.47
N ALA A 569 2.97 25.23 66.91
CA ALA A 569 2.19 25.30 68.15
C ALA A 569 0.83 24.57 68.09
N TYR A 570 0.41 24.05 66.92
CA TYR A 570 -0.91 23.46 66.68
C TYR A 570 -0.90 22.14 65.87
N TYR A 571 0.27 21.61 65.49
CA TYR A 571 0.33 20.45 64.58
C TYR A 571 -0.11 19.12 65.21
N SER A 572 0.05 18.95 66.53
CA SER A 572 -0.16 17.66 67.21
C SER A 572 -1.63 17.23 67.26
N SER A 573 -2.56 18.14 66.97
CA SER A 573 -4.01 17.90 66.93
C SER A 573 -4.63 18.04 65.54
N PHE A 574 -3.88 18.40 64.50
CA PHE A 574 -4.47 18.68 63.18
C PHE A 574 -4.82 17.39 62.42
N SER A 575 -6.12 17.11 62.31
CA SER A 575 -6.68 15.92 61.69
C SER A 575 -7.36 16.20 60.35
N LEU A 576 -7.80 15.14 59.66
CA LEU A 576 -8.65 15.25 58.46
C LEU A 576 -9.96 16.02 58.74
N SER A 577 -10.53 15.90 59.93
CA SER A 577 -11.73 16.64 60.35
C SER A 577 -11.47 18.15 60.41
N ASP A 578 -10.31 18.53 60.94
CA ASP A 578 -9.89 19.94 61.02
C ASP A 578 -9.61 20.48 59.61
N ALA A 579 -8.86 19.72 58.79
CA ALA A 579 -8.54 20.09 57.40
C ALA A 579 -9.79 20.30 56.52
N ASN A 580 -10.83 19.48 56.70
CA ASN A 580 -12.12 19.65 56.02
C ASN A 580 -12.87 20.91 56.47
N SER A 581 -12.60 21.38 57.68
CA SER A 581 -13.27 22.51 58.34
C SER A 581 -12.54 23.85 58.18
N VAL A 582 -11.33 23.87 57.60
CA VAL A 582 -10.57 25.10 57.33
C VAL A 582 -11.28 25.96 56.30
N SER A 583 -11.47 27.25 56.61
CA SER A 583 -12.07 28.25 55.70
C SER A 583 -11.26 28.39 54.40
N SER A 584 -11.95 28.66 53.28
CA SER A 584 -11.32 28.85 51.96
C SER A 584 -10.33 30.01 51.87
N ASN A 585 -10.34 30.93 52.84
CA ASN A 585 -9.36 32.02 52.93
C ASN A 585 -8.05 31.61 53.65
N ASN A 586 -8.01 30.42 54.25
CA ASN A 586 -6.94 29.95 55.15
C ASN A 586 -6.17 28.73 54.59
N TYR A 587 -6.26 28.49 53.28
CA TYR A 587 -5.48 27.48 52.55
C TYR A 587 -5.20 27.95 51.12
N THR A 588 -4.23 27.33 50.44
CA THR A 588 -3.97 27.58 49.01
C THR A 588 -4.52 26.44 48.15
N THR A 589 -5.42 26.75 47.22
CA THR A 589 -5.94 25.77 46.24
C THR A 589 -4.92 25.52 45.13
N VAL A 590 -4.70 24.25 44.79
CA VAL A 590 -3.92 23.82 43.61
C VAL A 590 -4.83 23.01 42.69
N SER A 591 -5.08 23.55 41.49
CA SER A 591 -5.87 22.87 40.45
C SER A 591 -5.10 21.72 39.81
N LYS A 592 -5.81 20.68 39.36
CA LYS A 592 -5.19 19.58 38.60
C LYS A 592 -4.58 20.10 37.30
N SER A 593 -3.38 19.61 36.97
CA SER A 593 -2.65 19.92 35.74
C SER A 593 -2.36 18.68 34.88
N GLY A 594 -2.62 17.48 35.41
CA GLY A 594 -2.25 16.20 34.79
C GLY A 594 -0.79 15.79 35.03
N ASN A 595 0.00 16.62 35.72
CA ASN A 595 1.39 16.30 36.06
C ASN A 595 1.48 15.29 37.22
N ASN A 596 2.47 14.40 37.18
CA ASN A 596 2.76 13.47 38.29
C ASN A 596 3.26 14.16 39.57
N THR A 597 3.84 15.36 39.44
CA THR A 597 4.32 16.16 40.58
C THR A 597 3.76 17.57 40.46
N TYR A 598 3.25 18.08 41.57
CA TYR A 598 2.80 19.47 41.73
C TYR A 598 3.82 20.25 42.55
N GLY A 599 3.88 21.56 42.32
CA GLY A 599 4.77 22.47 43.01
C GLY A 599 4.20 23.88 43.01
N GLN A 600 4.10 24.50 44.18
CA GLN A 600 3.41 25.77 44.39
C GLN A 600 4.16 26.61 45.42
N ALA A 601 4.66 27.78 45.00
CA ALA A 601 4.96 28.88 45.93
C ALA A 601 3.63 29.52 46.32
N LEU A 602 3.43 29.83 47.61
CA LEU A 602 2.17 30.44 48.04
C LEU A 602 2.13 31.93 47.66
N SER A 603 0.99 32.58 47.87
CA SER A 603 0.85 34.03 47.63
C SER A 603 1.33 34.85 48.83
N GLU A 604 1.58 36.14 48.63
CA GLU A 604 1.90 37.08 49.72
C GLU A 604 0.84 37.14 50.82
N ASN A 605 -0.42 36.97 50.43
CA ASN A 605 -1.56 37.01 51.33
C ASN A 605 -1.94 35.63 51.86
N ALA A 606 -1.12 34.60 51.64
CA ALA A 606 -1.37 33.25 52.14
C ALA A 606 -1.37 33.21 53.67
N ARG A 607 -2.33 32.46 54.21
CA ARG A 607 -2.59 32.35 55.65
C ARG A 607 -2.33 30.95 56.17
N ASP A 608 -1.99 30.87 57.45
CA ASP A 608 -2.05 29.63 58.22
C ASP A 608 -3.50 29.15 58.38
N VAL A 609 -3.71 27.89 58.76
CA VAL A 609 -5.06 27.33 58.93
C VAL A 609 -5.92 28.08 59.97
N ARG A 610 -5.31 28.92 60.82
CA ARG A 610 -5.97 29.76 61.83
C ARG A 610 -6.26 31.18 61.32
N GLY A 611 -5.89 31.52 60.08
CA GLY A 611 -6.16 32.81 59.44
C GLY A 611 -5.09 33.89 59.65
N ASN A 612 -3.96 33.58 60.29
CA ASN A 612 -2.83 34.52 60.41
C ASN A 612 -2.03 34.52 59.10
N TYR A 613 -1.45 35.65 58.71
CA TYR A 613 -0.49 35.66 57.60
C TYR A 613 0.71 34.74 57.89
N ILE A 614 1.13 33.99 56.87
CA ILE A 614 2.39 33.24 56.90
C ILE A 614 3.53 34.26 56.88
N LYS A 615 4.51 34.11 57.79
CA LYS A 615 5.56 35.11 58.01
C LYS A 615 6.89 34.49 58.45
N GLU A 616 7.95 35.25 58.21
CA GLU A 616 9.32 35.02 58.69
C GLU A 616 9.38 34.69 60.21
N GLY A 617 10.35 33.87 60.61
CA GLY A 617 10.64 33.52 62.01
C GLY A 617 9.56 32.68 62.72
N THR A 618 8.54 32.20 61.99
CA THR A 618 7.52 31.30 62.52
C THR A 618 7.71 29.90 61.92
N SER A 619 7.74 28.87 62.77
CA SER A 619 7.85 27.49 62.31
C SER A 619 6.48 26.88 62.02
N TYR A 620 6.38 26.19 60.90
CA TYR A 620 5.18 25.54 60.38
C TYR A 620 5.44 24.06 60.04
N ARG A 621 4.36 23.32 59.82
CA ARG A 621 4.33 22.07 59.04
C ARG A 621 3.27 22.21 57.98
N VAL A 622 3.52 21.63 56.80
CA VAL A 622 2.58 21.66 55.69
C VAL A 622 1.88 20.32 55.57
N TYR A 623 0.57 20.36 55.35
CA TYR A 623 -0.24 19.22 54.93
C TYR A 623 -0.88 19.55 53.59
N VAL A 624 -1.23 18.52 52.81
CA VAL A 624 -2.03 18.68 51.60
C VAL A 624 -3.26 17.79 51.69
N LEU A 625 -4.42 18.39 51.46
CA LEU A 625 -5.71 17.71 51.40
C LEU A 625 -6.08 17.47 49.93
N SER A 626 -6.21 16.20 49.53
CA SER A 626 -6.87 15.79 48.29
C SER A 626 -8.38 15.96 48.45
N VAL A 627 -9.03 16.67 47.53
CA VAL A 627 -10.47 17.00 47.62
C VAL A 627 -11.26 16.23 46.56
N GLY A 628 -12.38 15.61 46.93
CA GLY A 628 -13.30 14.94 46.00
C GLY A 628 -14.19 15.90 45.19
N TYR A 629 -14.86 15.42 44.15
CA TYR A 629 -15.95 16.16 43.46
C TYR A 629 -17.28 16.12 44.23
N GLY A 630 -18.19 17.06 43.95
CA GLY A 630 -19.64 16.93 44.23
C GLY A 630 -20.05 16.59 45.66
N ASN A 631 -21.01 15.66 45.81
CA ASN A 631 -21.57 15.21 47.10
C ASN A 631 -20.59 14.39 47.98
N TYR A 632 -19.33 14.20 47.54
CA TYR A 632 -18.34 13.32 48.18
C TYR A 632 -17.46 14.07 49.19
N SER A 633 -18.02 15.06 49.90
CA SER A 633 -17.27 15.92 50.84
C SER A 633 -16.66 15.19 52.04
N GLY A 634 -17.10 13.95 52.31
CA GLY A 634 -16.52 13.06 53.32
C GLY A 634 -15.33 12.21 52.84
N SER A 635 -15.05 12.15 51.53
CA SER A 635 -14.08 11.22 50.94
C SER A 635 -12.67 11.82 50.73
N ASN A 636 -12.43 13.03 51.24
CA ASN A 636 -11.13 13.73 51.16
C ASN A 636 -10.03 12.98 51.93
N ALA A 637 -8.77 13.09 51.50
CA ALA A 637 -7.64 12.50 52.22
C ALA A 637 -6.54 13.52 52.51
N LEU A 638 -6.07 13.52 53.76
CA LEU A 638 -5.01 14.39 54.25
C LEU A 638 -3.67 13.65 54.20
N SER A 639 -2.63 14.30 53.70
CA SER A 639 -1.26 13.78 53.72
C SER A 639 -0.72 13.64 55.15
N ALA A 640 0.36 12.87 55.30
CA ALA A 640 1.28 13.10 56.42
C ALA A 640 1.85 14.54 56.33
N PRO A 641 2.18 15.19 57.46
CA PRO A 641 2.83 16.49 57.44
C PRO A 641 4.27 16.41 56.94
N THR A 642 4.77 17.55 56.44
CA THR A 642 6.22 17.75 56.26
C THR A 642 6.97 17.71 57.59
N SER A 643 8.31 17.62 57.51
CA SER A 643 9.17 18.12 58.58
C SER A 643 8.82 19.58 58.92
N THR A 644 9.20 20.00 60.13
CA THR A 644 9.11 21.40 60.54
C THR A 644 9.94 22.27 59.58
N ILE A 645 9.36 23.38 59.14
CA ILE A 645 10.00 24.41 58.33
C ILE A 645 9.83 25.77 59.00
N THR A 646 10.90 26.53 59.14
CA THR A 646 10.86 27.95 59.50
C THR A 646 11.14 28.74 58.23
N LEU A 647 10.48 29.90 58.07
CA LEU A 647 10.83 30.86 57.03
C LEU A 647 11.92 31.78 57.57
N ASP A 648 13.10 31.71 56.97
CA ASP A 648 14.33 32.42 57.34
C ASP A 648 14.82 33.25 56.14
N LYS A 649 15.68 34.24 56.34
CA LYS A 649 16.12 35.12 55.23
C LYS A 649 17.00 34.40 54.21
N ASN A 650 16.41 34.04 53.09
CA ASN A 650 17.05 33.29 52.01
C ASN A 650 17.50 34.21 50.86
N TYR A 651 18.57 34.96 51.11
CA TYR A 651 19.16 35.93 50.19
C TYR A 651 19.70 35.39 48.84
N ASN A 652 19.49 34.11 48.52
CA ASN A 652 20.00 33.49 47.29
C ASN A 652 19.57 34.26 46.02
N VAL A 653 20.51 34.40 45.08
CA VAL A 653 20.30 35.04 43.77
C VAL A 653 20.61 34.10 42.62
N GLN A 654 20.07 34.40 41.43
CA GLN A 654 20.37 33.65 40.21
C GLN A 654 21.56 34.25 39.46
N ALA A 655 22.36 33.40 38.81
CA ALA A 655 23.42 33.84 37.91
C ALA A 655 22.82 34.49 36.65
N VAL A 656 23.55 35.41 36.03
CA VAL A 656 23.17 36.00 34.73
C VAL A 656 23.22 34.95 33.62
N THR A 657 22.44 35.16 32.56
CA THR A 657 22.34 34.28 31.39
C THR A 657 22.80 35.00 30.11
N ASN A 658 22.92 34.28 29.00
CA ASN A 658 23.32 34.82 27.69
C ASN A 658 24.63 35.63 27.69
N LEU A 659 25.62 35.21 28.51
CA LEU A 659 26.91 35.90 28.60
C LEU A 659 27.74 35.72 27.32
N THR A 660 27.90 36.81 26.57
CA THR A 660 28.74 36.89 25.37
C THR A 660 29.79 37.98 25.50
N VAL A 661 30.85 37.84 24.71
CA VAL A 661 31.98 38.77 24.66
C VAL A 661 32.33 39.07 23.20
N ALA A 662 32.71 40.32 22.92
CA ALA A 662 33.12 40.79 21.61
C ALA A 662 34.32 41.74 21.73
N ASP A 663 35.13 41.76 20.68
CA ASP A 663 36.27 42.65 20.48
C ASP A 663 35.79 43.75 19.54
N VAL A 664 35.63 44.99 20.06
CA VAL A 664 34.84 46.05 19.39
C VAL A 664 35.54 47.40 19.24
N ASN A 665 36.75 47.56 19.81
CA ASN A 665 37.59 48.75 19.67
C ASN A 665 39.06 48.33 19.46
N ASP A 666 39.98 49.30 19.41
CA ASP A 666 41.43 49.08 19.20
C ASP A 666 42.28 50.05 20.06
N PHE A 667 42.00 50.06 21.35
CA PHE A 667 42.75 50.79 22.38
C PHE A 667 43.91 49.98 22.96
N GLY A 668 43.94 48.67 22.69
CA GLY A 668 44.93 47.71 23.15
C GLY A 668 44.70 47.21 24.59
N ASP A 669 43.52 47.48 25.17
CA ASP A 669 43.20 47.27 26.58
C ASP A 669 41.74 46.85 26.85
N GLY A 670 41.30 46.91 28.11
CA GLY A 670 39.94 46.53 28.52
C GLY A 670 38.80 47.23 27.75
N ARG A 671 39.06 48.41 27.16
CA ARG A 671 38.11 49.14 26.31
C ARG A 671 37.77 48.43 25.01
N ASP A 672 38.51 47.40 24.62
CA ASP A 672 38.21 46.62 23.41
C ASP A 672 37.23 45.50 23.72
N LEU A 673 37.21 45.05 24.97
CA LEU A 673 36.33 44.00 25.47
C LEU A 673 34.93 44.54 25.79
N GLN A 674 33.97 44.22 24.93
CA GLN A 674 32.56 44.41 25.21
C GLN A 674 31.92 43.11 25.72
N VAL A 675 31.21 43.21 26.83
CA VAL A 675 30.49 42.13 27.49
C VAL A 675 29.00 42.36 27.36
N THR A 676 28.23 41.35 26.96
CA THR A 676 26.76 41.39 26.97
C THR A 676 26.21 40.23 27.79
N PHE A 677 25.19 40.48 28.61
CA PHE A 677 24.48 39.44 29.38
C PHE A 677 23.03 39.83 29.69
N THR A 678 22.23 38.85 30.11
CA THR A 678 20.85 39.02 30.57
C THR A 678 20.78 38.84 32.09
N LYS A 679 20.36 39.89 32.80
CA LYS A 679 20.05 39.90 34.24
C LYS A 679 18.89 38.91 34.54
N PRO A 680 18.86 38.26 35.72
CA PRO A 680 17.69 37.52 36.20
C PRO A 680 16.38 38.31 36.07
N SER A 681 15.26 37.59 35.95
CA SER A 681 13.93 38.21 35.90
C SER A 681 13.45 38.75 37.25
N ASP A 682 14.01 38.24 38.35
CA ASP A 682 13.79 38.73 39.71
C ASP A 682 15.12 39.26 40.27
N GLU A 683 15.16 40.56 40.57
CA GLU A 683 16.32 41.24 41.18
C GLU A 683 16.07 41.62 42.65
N THR A 684 14.99 41.12 43.28
CA THR A 684 14.59 41.47 44.66
C THR A 684 15.72 41.21 45.65
N ASN A 685 16.35 40.03 45.56
CA ASN A 685 17.50 39.64 46.36
C ASN A 685 18.85 40.06 45.78
N VAL A 686 18.89 40.66 44.59
CA VAL A 686 20.14 41.14 43.98
C VAL A 686 20.52 42.47 44.59
N ASN A 687 21.80 42.64 44.92
CA ASN A 687 22.41 43.89 45.34
C ASN A 687 23.06 44.62 44.15
N HIS A 688 23.95 43.92 43.44
CA HIS A 688 24.65 44.39 42.23
C HIS A 688 25.27 43.19 41.47
N TYR A 689 25.93 43.48 40.35
CA TYR A 689 26.72 42.51 39.58
C TYR A 689 28.21 42.90 39.57
N ARG A 690 29.08 41.90 39.46
CA ARG A 690 30.53 42.06 39.30
C ARG A 690 30.99 41.31 38.06
N ILE A 691 31.57 42.02 37.10
CA ILE A 691 32.11 41.46 35.85
C ILE A 691 33.60 41.22 36.04
N PHE A 692 34.04 39.97 35.88
CA PHE A 692 35.41 39.52 36.05
C PHE A 692 36.02 39.10 34.71
N VAL A 693 37.21 39.60 34.41
CA VAL A 693 37.99 39.20 33.23
C VAL A 693 39.09 38.24 33.66
N VAL A 694 39.06 37.01 33.17
CA VAL A 694 39.92 35.90 33.63
C VAL A 694 40.77 35.39 32.46
N PRO A 695 42.12 35.40 32.54
CA PRO A 695 42.94 34.88 31.46
C PRO A 695 42.71 33.38 31.22
N THR A 696 42.80 32.93 29.96
CA THR A 696 42.61 31.51 29.57
C THR A 696 43.69 30.57 30.10
N ALA A 697 44.77 31.08 30.71
CA ALA A 697 45.71 30.28 31.49
C ALA A 697 45.21 29.96 32.92
N TYR A 698 44.22 30.70 33.43
CA TYR A 698 43.75 30.63 34.83
C TYR A 698 42.28 30.19 34.97
N TYR A 699 41.51 30.13 33.88
CA TYR A 699 40.06 29.85 33.92
C TYR A 699 39.67 28.54 34.62
N ASN A 700 40.48 27.47 34.49
CA ASN A 700 40.23 26.17 35.15
C ASN A 700 40.25 26.25 36.68
N SER A 701 40.86 27.31 37.24
CA SER A 701 40.86 27.55 38.69
C SER A 701 39.70 28.43 39.14
N PHE A 702 39.16 29.30 38.28
CA PHE A 702 38.28 30.40 38.70
C PHE A 702 36.92 29.91 39.19
N SER A 703 36.70 30.06 40.50
CA SER A 703 35.57 29.51 41.25
C SER A 703 34.72 30.61 41.91
N PRO A 704 33.47 30.31 42.34
CA PRO A 704 32.64 31.25 43.09
C PRO A 704 33.33 31.82 44.35
N SER A 705 34.16 31.01 45.02
CA SER A 705 34.94 31.45 46.19
C SER A 705 35.95 32.56 45.83
N GLN A 706 36.66 32.42 44.71
CA GLN A 706 37.60 33.45 44.24
C GLN A 706 36.89 34.68 43.65
N ALA A 707 35.75 34.51 42.97
CA ALA A 707 34.93 35.63 42.53
C ALA A 707 34.41 36.45 43.72
N ASN A 708 34.01 35.80 44.81
CA ASN A 708 33.62 36.45 46.05
C ASN A 708 34.76 37.24 46.71
N GLY A 709 35.99 36.69 46.70
CA GLY A 709 37.17 37.30 47.32
C GLY A 709 37.95 38.29 46.44
N SER A 710 37.64 38.41 45.15
CA SER A 710 38.38 39.29 44.23
C SER A 710 37.95 40.75 44.35
N SER A 711 38.94 41.64 44.47
CA SER A 711 38.78 43.10 44.41
C SER A 711 38.83 43.67 42.99
N TYR A 712 39.19 42.86 41.99
CA TYR A 712 39.34 43.29 40.60
C TYR A 712 38.14 42.85 39.76
N TYR A 713 37.18 43.76 39.61
CA TYR A 713 35.96 43.59 38.80
C TYR A 713 35.45 44.93 38.27
N THR A 714 34.64 44.88 37.21
CA THR A 714 33.80 46.01 36.79
C THR A 714 32.43 45.90 37.46
N PHE A 715 31.96 46.98 38.08
CA PHE A 715 30.67 47.04 38.76
C PHE A 715 29.53 47.28 37.77
N GLU A 716 28.38 46.62 37.95
CA GLU A 716 27.13 46.92 37.26
C GLU A 716 25.97 46.92 38.27
N SER A 717 25.12 47.94 38.23
CA SER A 717 23.99 48.09 39.16
C SER A 717 22.84 47.14 38.85
N ARG A 718 22.03 46.81 39.88
CA ARG A 718 20.73 46.15 39.68
C ARG A 718 19.71 47.06 38.99
N GLY A 719 18.75 46.48 38.28
CA GLY A 719 17.71 47.19 37.54
C GLY A 719 18.16 47.72 36.17
N GLY A 720 17.30 48.55 35.56
CA GLY A 720 17.50 49.05 34.19
C GLY A 720 17.11 48.04 33.12
N ASN A 721 17.78 48.08 31.96
CA ASN A 721 17.54 47.12 30.89
C ASN A 721 17.97 45.70 31.30
N ARG A 722 17.11 44.70 31.06
CA ARG A 722 17.40 43.30 31.44
C ARG A 722 18.54 42.70 30.62
N THR A 723 18.70 43.11 29.36
CA THR A 723 19.93 42.87 28.59
C THR A 723 20.86 44.05 28.79
N VAL A 724 22.06 43.78 29.29
CA VAL A 724 23.12 44.77 29.53
C VAL A 724 24.27 44.50 28.60
N THR A 725 24.74 45.55 27.94
CA THR A 725 25.98 45.58 27.15
C THR A 725 26.91 46.64 27.75
N ARG A 726 28.16 46.27 28.03
CA ARG A 726 29.19 47.12 28.65
C ARG A 726 30.53 46.94 27.97
N THR A 727 31.15 48.03 27.60
CA THR A 727 32.58 48.09 27.26
C THR A 727 33.38 48.31 28.55
N LEU A 728 34.46 47.55 28.77
CA LEU A 728 35.12 47.49 30.08
C LEU A 728 36.22 48.54 30.25
N GLU A 729 35.82 49.81 30.34
CA GLU A 729 36.73 50.95 30.52
C GLU A 729 37.67 50.79 31.73
N SER A 730 38.98 50.89 31.49
CA SER A 730 40.05 50.77 32.51
C SER A 730 40.04 49.45 33.30
N ALA A 731 39.37 48.40 32.81
CA ALA A 731 39.26 47.15 33.54
C ALA A 731 40.60 46.38 33.60
N LYS A 732 40.78 45.71 34.74
CA LYS A 732 41.90 44.79 35.02
C LYS A 732 41.38 43.35 35.02
N ASP A 733 42.27 42.42 34.74
CA ASP A 733 41.98 41.00 34.95
C ASP A 733 41.96 40.66 36.46
N VAL A 734 41.46 39.47 36.81
CA VAL A 734 41.28 39.04 38.21
C VAL A 734 42.57 38.98 39.05
N ARG A 735 43.75 39.14 38.44
CA ARG A 735 45.06 39.21 39.12
C ARG A 735 45.49 40.65 39.41
N GLY A 736 44.73 41.65 38.93
CA GLY A 736 45.06 43.07 39.00
C GLY A 736 45.90 43.58 37.83
N GLU A 737 46.22 42.72 36.86
CA GLU A 737 46.96 43.09 35.65
C GLU A 737 46.06 43.81 34.64
N ASN A 738 46.64 44.71 33.85
CA ASN A 738 45.89 45.35 32.77
C ASN A 738 45.51 44.31 31.70
N ILE A 739 44.28 44.37 31.21
CA ILE A 739 43.84 43.61 30.04
C ILE A 739 44.65 44.09 28.82
N LYS A 740 45.10 43.18 27.95
CA LYS A 740 46.00 43.50 26.82
C LYS A 740 45.80 42.62 25.59
N GLU A 741 46.16 43.15 24.43
CA GLU A 741 46.21 42.42 23.15
C GLU A 741 46.97 41.09 23.21
N GLY A 742 46.58 40.15 22.36
CA GLY A 742 47.25 38.85 22.19
C GLY A 742 47.13 37.88 23.36
N THR A 743 46.53 38.31 24.47
CA THR A 743 46.23 37.46 25.63
C THR A 743 44.78 36.96 25.53
N GLY A 744 44.58 35.65 25.68
CA GLY A 744 43.25 35.06 25.74
C GLY A 744 42.60 35.29 27.10
N TYR A 745 41.33 35.67 27.10
CA TYR A 745 40.49 35.89 28.28
C TYR A 745 39.15 35.15 28.15
N ARG A 746 38.49 34.96 29.29
CA ARG A 746 37.07 34.60 29.44
C ARG A 746 36.48 35.56 30.46
N VAL A 747 35.20 35.90 30.30
CA VAL A 747 34.46 36.72 31.25
C VAL A 747 33.55 35.86 32.10
N TYR A 748 33.40 36.24 33.36
CA TYR A 748 32.42 35.71 34.29
C TYR A 748 31.67 36.88 34.92
N VAL A 749 30.41 36.68 35.30
CA VAL A 749 29.62 37.69 36.01
C VAL A 749 29.05 37.06 37.28
N LEU A 750 29.36 37.66 38.43
CA LEU A 750 28.79 37.28 39.73
C LEU A 750 27.59 38.16 40.01
N THR A 751 26.41 37.55 40.18
CA THR A 751 25.27 38.20 40.83
C THR A 751 25.50 38.20 42.32
N VAL A 752 25.49 39.38 42.95
CA VAL A 752 25.72 39.56 44.39
C VAL A 752 24.38 39.69 45.10
N ALA A 753 24.20 38.92 46.15
CA ALA A 753 23.04 38.93 47.03
C ALA A 753 22.97 40.18 47.92
N ASN A 754 21.75 40.53 48.34
CA ASN A 754 21.52 41.38 49.50
C ASN A 754 21.90 40.60 50.76
N GLY A 755 22.42 41.27 51.79
CA GLY A 755 22.94 40.57 52.97
C GLY A 755 24.33 39.94 52.75
N ASN A 756 25.20 40.04 53.75
CA ASN A 756 26.64 39.80 53.61
C ASN A 756 27.06 38.31 53.57
N SER A 757 26.24 37.40 53.04
CA SER A 757 26.58 35.99 52.92
C SER A 757 27.15 35.65 51.55
N SER A 758 28.44 35.33 51.49
CA SER A 758 29.13 34.93 50.24
C SER A 758 28.60 33.62 49.64
N SER A 759 27.86 32.81 50.40
CA SER A 759 27.22 31.58 49.91
C SER A 759 25.97 31.83 49.07
N ALA A 760 25.38 33.03 49.16
CA ALA A 760 24.14 33.38 48.45
C ALA A 760 24.39 33.94 47.02
N ASN A 761 25.63 34.34 46.73
CA ASN A 761 26.04 34.89 45.43
C ASN A 761 26.14 33.81 44.36
N ALA A 762 25.76 34.13 43.12
CA ALA A 762 25.74 33.18 42.00
C ALA A 762 26.64 33.63 40.85
N LEU A 763 27.63 32.79 40.51
CA LEU A 763 28.57 33.04 39.42
C LEU A 763 28.04 32.45 38.11
N SER A 764 28.12 33.20 37.01
CA SER A 764 27.81 32.69 35.67
C SER A 764 28.75 31.57 35.24
N SER A 765 28.31 30.81 34.23
CA SER A 765 29.26 30.09 33.38
C SER A 765 30.24 31.07 32.72
N ALA A 766 31.42 30.57 32.35
CA ALA A 766 32.41 31.36 31.62
C ALA A 766 31.92 31.68 30.20
N SER A 767 32.21 32.88 29.71
CA SER A 767 32.04 33.21 28.29
C SER A 767 32.89 32.29 27.40
N SER A 768 32.61 32.30 26.10
CA SER A 768 33.59 31.89 25.08
C SER A 768 34.93 32.59 25.31
N ALA A 769 36.03 31.90 24.99
CA ALA A 769 37.35 32.51 25.03
C ALA A 769 37.45 33.60 23.94
N ILE A 770 38.04 34.73 24.30
CA ILE A 770 38.29 35.86 23.41
C ILE A 770 39.73 36.32 23.57
N THR A 771 40.41 36.56 22.46
CA THR A 771 41.73 37.19 22.47
C THR A 771 41.54 38.56 21.85
N LEU A 772 41.91 39.62 22.57
CA LEU A 772 41.87 40.97 22.00
C LEU A 772 42.89 41.04 20.88
N THR A 773 42.43 41.46 19.71
CA THR A 773 43.21 41.52 18.48
C THR A 773 43.21 42.94 17.98
N LYS A 774 44.40 43.47 17.71
CA LYS A 774 44.54 44.78 17.09
C LYS A 774 43.65 44.87 15.85
N ASN A 775 42.86 45.94 15.71
CA ASN A 775 42.07 46.16 14.50
C ASN A 775 42.98 45.99 13.28
N LYS A 776 42.52 45.22 12.29
CA LYS A 776 43.28 45.04 11.05
C LYS A 776 43.22 46.35 10.27
N ALA A 777 44.27 47.16 10.38
CA ALA A 777 44.37 48.44 9.68
C ALA A 777 44.11 48.27 8.18
N VAL A 778 43.11 48.99 7.67
CA VAL A 778 42.78 48.99 6.23
C VAL A 778 43.90 49.62 5.40
N GLN A 779 44.11 49.17 4.17
CA GLN A 779 45.13 49.78 3.31
C GLN A 779 44.61 51.06 2.63
N ALA A 780 45.55 51.94 2.28
CA ALA A 780 45.29 53.05 1.38
C ALA A 780 44.90 52.52 -0.02
N VAL A 781 44.01 53.24 -0.71
CA VAL A 781 43.88 53.10 -2.17
C VAL A 781 45.17 53.56 -2.86
N SER A 782 45.41 53.05 -4.07
CA SER A 782 46.61 53.36 -4.85
C SER A 782 46.26 54.07 -6.16
N ASN A 783 47.25 54.69 -6.80
CA ASN A 783 47.09 55.39 -8.09
C ASN A 783 45.96 56.43 -8.10
N VAL A 784 45.85 57.25 -7.03
CA VAL A 784 44.89 58.35 -7.01
C VAL A 784 45.33 59.41 -8.03
N THR A 785 44.49 59.67 -9.02
CA THR A 785 44.69 60.70 -10.03
C THR A 785 43.48 61.62 -10.10
N ALA A 786 43.73 62.89 -10.43
CA ALA A 786 42.73 63.93 -10.55
C ALA A 786 42.93 64.67 -11.88
N SER A 787 41.88 64.80 -12.67
CA SER A 787 41.94 65.45 -13.99
C SER A 787 40.76 66.37 -14.22
N ASP A 788 41.05 67.50 -14.86
CA ASP A 788 40.06 68.44 -15.39
C ASP A 788 39.50 67.88 -16.72
N VAL A 789 38.18 67.69 -16.80
CA VAL A 789 37.54 66.95 -17.91
C VAL A 789 36.26 67.58 -18.49
N ASN A 790 35.71 68.62 -17.86
CA ASN A 790 34.55 69.38 -18.36
C ASN A 790 34.81 70.89 -18.18
N ASP A 791 33.80 71.73 -18.43
CA ASP A 791 33.94 73.20 -18.39
C ASP A 791 32.69 73.89 -17.80
N PHE A 792 32.24 73.41 -16.64
CA PHE A 792 31.07 73.92 -15.92
C PHE A 792 31.40 74.99 -14.87
N GLY A 793 32.67 75.11 -14.47
CA GLY A 793 33.15 75.93 -13.37
C GLY A 793 32.87 75.36 -11.98
N ASP A 794 32.57 74.05 -11.89
CA ASP A 794 32.17 73.39 -10.64
C ASP A 794 32.72 71.96 -10.50
N GLY A 795 32.31 71.24 -9.46
CA GLY A 795 32.77 69.87 -9.18
C GLY A 795 32.62 68.88 -10.34
N ARG A 796 31.74 69.12 -11.32
CA ARG A 796 31.60 68.31 -12.54
C ARG A 796 32.82 68.34 -13.46
N ASP A 797 33.73 69.26 -13.26
CA ASP A 797 34.97 69.34 -14.06
C ASP A 797 36.05 68.42 -13.51
N LEU A 798 35.92 68.01 -12.24
CA LEU A 798 36.87 67.15 -11.55
C LEU A 798 36.53 65.66 -11.72
N GLN A 799 37.33 64.94 -12.51
CA GLN A 799 37.36 63.47 -12.51
C GLN A 799 38.44 62.97 -11.55
N VAL A 800 38.08 61.98 -10.73
CA VAL A 800 38.96 61.31 -9.78
C VAL A 800 39.00 59.82 -10.09
N SER A 801 40.20 59.25 -10.21
CA SER A 801 40.37 57.81 -10.43
C SER A 801 41.34 57.21 -9.40
N PHE A 802 41.13 55.96 -9.00
CA PHE A 802 42.00 55.22 -8.08
C PHE A 802 41.80 53.70 -8.15
N ASN A 803 42.82 52.93 -7.79
CA ASN A 803 42.74 51.48 -7.59
C ASN A 803 42.32 51.17 -6.15
N HIS A 804 41.37 50.25 -5.98
CA HIS A 804 40.88 49.83 -4.67
C HIS A 804 41.99 49.19 -3.84
N ALA A 805 41.88 49.31 -2.52
CA ALA A 805 42.84 48.71 -1.59
C ALA A 805 42.79 47.17 -1.68
N SER A 806 43.93 46.50 -1.48
CA SER A 806 44.01 45.03 -1.63
C SER A 806 43.13 44.27 -0.63
N ASP A 807 42.73 44.95 0.45
CA ASP A 807 41.89 44.45 1.52
C ASP A 807 40.49 45.10 1.55
N ALA A 808 39.97 45.50 0.39
CA ALA A 808 38.63 46.09 0.21
C ALA A 808 37.47 45.30 0.86
N SER A 809 37.64 44.00 1.14
CA SER A 809 36.72 43.20 1.94
C SER A 809 36.50 43.75 3.36
N ASN A 810 37.47 44.47 3.91
CA ASN A 810 37.48 45.06 5.25
C ASN A 810 37.09 46.54 5.26
N ILE A 811 36.73 47.10 4.09
CA ILE A 811 36.38 48.52 3.92
C ILE A 811 34.87 48.66 3.75
N SER A 812 34.22 49.62 4.43
CA SER A 812 32.80 49.96 4.25
C SER A 812 32.55 50.87 3.06
N GLU A 813 33.39 51.89 2.90
CA GLU A 813 33.28 52.92 1.87
C GLU A 813 34.63 53.56 1.59
N TYR A 814 34.78 54.16 0.42
CA TYR A 814 35.84 55.13 0.13
C TYR A 814 35.26 56.54 0.14
N ARG A 815 35.97 57.50 0.72
CA ARG A 815 35.56 58.93 0.72
C ARG A 815 36.56 59.74 -0.11
N ILE A 816 36.11 60.31 -1.21
CA ILE A 816 36.87 61.28 -2.01
C ILE A 816 36.81 62.65 -1.32
N MET A 817 37.97 63.23 -1.06
CA MET A 817 38.15 64.50 -0.37
C MET A 817 38.95 65.45 -1.25
N VAL A 818 38.33 66.57 -1.63
CA VAL A 818 38.94 67.61 -2.48
C VAL A 818 39.52 68.68 -1.56
N VAL A 819 40.83 68.91 -1.63
CA VAL A 819 41.57 69.70 -0.66
C VAL A 819 42.31 70.83 -1.37
N PRO A 820 42.13 72.11 -1.00
CA PRO A 820 42.92 73.20 -1.54
C PRO A 820 44.41 72.97 -1.28
N LYS A 821 45.26 73.09 -2.32
CA LYS A 821 46.69 72.71 -2.33
C LYS A 821 47.49 73.10 -1.09
N ASN A 822 47.30 74.33 -0.60
CA ASN A 822 48.08 74.88 0.52
C ASN A 822 47.53 74.49 1.90
N LYS A 823 46.49 73.66 1.97
CA LYS A 823 45.86 73.25 3.22
C LYS A 823 46.49 71.96 3.77
N PRO A 824 47.02 71.96 5.02
CA PRO A 824 47.58 70.75 5.61
C PRO A 824 46.48 69.69 5.78
N PHE A 825 46.76 68.48 5.29
CA PHE A 825 45.80 67.39 5.32
C PHE A 825 46.50 66.06 5.67
N ASN A 826 45.87 65.29 6.55
CA ASN A 826 46.37 64.00 7.03
C ASN A 826 45.18 63.15 7.49
N THR A 827 45.44 61.87 7.80
CA THR A 827 44.40 60.90 8.20
C THR A 827 43.54 61.36 9.37
N SER A 828 44.12 62.05 10.37
CA SER A 828 43.40 62.56 11.55
C SER A 828 42.47 63.73 11.24
N ILE A 829 42.80 64.55 10.25
CA ILE A 829 41.89 65.59 9.74
C ILE A 829 40.81 64.93 8.89
N ALA A 830 41.20 64.04 7.97
CA ALA A 830 40.32 63.35 7.04
C ALA A 830 39.20 62.55 7.73
N SER A 831 39.52 61.80 8.79
CA SER A 831 38.52 60.99 9.53
C SER A 831 37.43 61.83 10.22
N ASN A 832 37.69 63.11 10.49
CA ASN A 832 36.77 64.03 11.15
C ASN A 832 35.91 64.88 10.19
N ILE A 833 36.21 64.90 8.89
CA ILE A 833 35.38 65.62 7.90
C ILE A 833 33.99 64.97 7.82
N GLN A 834 32.94 65.79 7.90
CA GLN A 834 31.55 65.36 7.87
C GLN A 834 30.93 65.49 6.48
N PHE A 835 29.94 64.66 6.17
CA PHE A 835 29.11 64.81 4.98
C PHE A 835 28.32 66.13 5.07
N PRO A 836 28.19 66.94 4.00
CA PRO A 836 28.47 66.62 2.60
C PRO A 836 29.87 66.97 2.06
N ASN A 837 30.84 67.34 2.90
CA ASN A 837 32.16 67.84 2.47
C ASN A 837 33.14 66.72 1.98
N TYR A 838 32.59 65.60 1.49
CA TYR A 838 33.28 64.53 0.79
C TYR A 838 32.29 63.75 -0.08
N THR A 839 32.78 63.04 -1.09
CA THR A 839 31.95 62.15 -1.94
C THR A 839 32.19 60.68 -1.55
N THR A 840 31.13 59.97 -1.13
CA THR A 840 31.17 58.51 -0.86
C THR A 840 31.17 57.69 -2.15
N ILE A 841 31.98 56.64 -2.19
CA ILE A 841 32.10 55.66 -3.29
C ILE A 841 31.95 54.24 -2.73
N SER A 842 31.26 53.36 -3.47
CA SER A 842 31.09 51.95 -3.12
C SER A 842 32.39 51.15 -3.28
N THR A 843 32.59 50.14 -2.43
CA THR A 843 33.78 49.27 -2.44
C THR A 843 33.68 48.11 -3.46
N SER A 844 32.95 48.31 -4.55
CA SER A 844 32.65 47.29 -5.56
C SER A 844 33.56 47.45 -6.77
N GLY A 845 34.25 46.38 -7.16
CA GLY A 845 35.20 46.38 -8.28
C GLY A 845 36.66 46.34 -7.81
N SER A 846 37.59 46.67 -8.71
CA SER A 846 39.02 46.75 -8.45
C SER A 846 39.59 48.17 -8.57
N SER A 847 38.83 49.09 -9.16
CA SER A 847 39.18 50.50 -9.32
C SER A 847 37.91 51.34 -9.49
N THR A 848 38.06 52.65 -9.31
CA THR A 848 37.02 53.66 -9.54
C THR A 848 37.55 54.71 -10.50
N SER A 849 36.67 55.22 -11.36
CA SER A 849 36.84 56.50 -12.05
C SER A 849 35.51 57.23 -11.99
N GLN A 850 35.49 58.41 -11.37
CA GLN A 850 34.27 59.14 -11.02
C GLN A 850 34.44 60.63 -11.31
N VAL A 851 33.55 61.18 -12.13
CA VAL A 851 33.35 62.64 -12.23
C VAL A 851 32.50 63.08 -11.04
N LEU A 852 32.90 64.12 -10.30
CA LEU A 852 32.10 64.59 -9.17
C LEU A 852 30.83 65.31 -9.64
N ASN A 853 29.93 65.62 -8.71
CA ASN A 853 28.63 66.22 -9.03
C ASN A 853 28.62 67.74 -8.80
N VAL A 854 27.60 68.43 -9.31
CA VAL A 854 27.41 69.90 -9.21
C VAL A 854 27.35 70.45 -7.79
N LYS A 855 27.10 69.59 -6.78
CA LYS A 855 27.07 69.96 -5.35
C LYS A 855 28.32 69.49 -4.60
N ALA A 856 29.33 68.96 -5.28
CA ALA A 856 30.58 68.57 -4.65
C ALA A 856 31.33 69.83 -4.17
N THR A 857 31.73 69.80 -2.90
CA THR A 857 32.48 70.85 -2.23
C THR A 857 33.91 70.40 -1.94
N ASP A 858 34.77 71.36 -1.62
CA ASP A 858 36.01 71.06 -0.92
C ASP A 858 35.76 70.64 0.53
N ILE A 859 36.81 70.21 1.25
CA ILE A 859 36.68 69.80 2.65
C ILE A 859 36.25 70.92 3.62
N ASP A 860 36.29 72.20 3.22
CA ASP A 860 35.75 73.33 4.00
C ASP A 860 34.26 73.57 3.73
N GLY A 861 33.68 72.93 2.71
CA GLY A 861 32.29 73.12 2.30
C GLY A 861 32.11 74.24 1.27
N ASN A 862 33.19 74.78 0.71
CA ASN A 862 33.12 75.72 -0.41
C ASN A 862 32.89 74.96 -1.72
N SER A 863 32.19 75.57 -2.68
CA SER A 863 32.11 75.03 -4.03
C SER A 863 33.50 74.88 -4.64
N ILE A 864 33.76 73.73 -5.26
CA ILE A 864 34.95 73.52 -6.09
C ILE A 864 34.85 74.48 -7.29
N THR A 865 35.89 75.25 -7.61
CA THR A 865 35.83 76.33 -8.62
C THR A 865 37.11 76.46 -9.45
N ASN A 866 36.98 77.03 -10.65
CA ASN A 866 38.09 77.30 -11.56
C ASN A 866 39.14 78.26 -10.97
N GLY A 867 40.40 78.07 -11.36
CA GLY A 867 41.55 78.85 -10.90
C GLY A 867 42.08 78.48 -9.51
N THR A 868 41.34 77.68 -8.74
CA THR A 868 41.83 77.13 -7.47
C THR A 868 42.59 75.83 -7.70
N GLN A 869 43.74 75.68 -7.05
CA GLN A 869 44.55 74.46 -7.11
C GLN A 869 44.12 73.49 -6.01
N TYR A 870 43.85 72.24 -6.38
CA TYR A 870 43.42 71.18 -5.48
C TYR A 870 44.35 69.96 -5.55
N ASN A 871 44.43 69.25 -4.43
CA ASN A 871 44.86 67.87 -4.36
C ASN A 871 43.66 67.03 -3.91
N VAL A 872 43.50 65.86 -4.50
CA VAL A 872 42.46 64.91 -4.12
C VAL A 872 43.07 63.80 -3.29
N TYR A 873 42.41 63.46 -2.19
CA TYR A 873 42.74 62.32 -1.35
C TYR A 873 41.54 61.39 -1.26
N VAL A 874 41.81 60.12 -0.99
CA VAL A 874 40.76 59.11 -0.79
C VAL A 874 41.01 58.40 0.53
N LEU A 875 40.00 58.42 1.41
CA LEU A 875 40.04 57.77 2.72
C LEU A 875 39.37 56.39 2.64
N SER A 876 40.12 55.34 2.97
CA SER A 876 39.59 54.00 3.25
C SER A 876 38.99 53.98 4.65
N VAL A 877 37.71 53.60 4.78
CA VAL A 877 37.00 53.47 6.06
C VAL A 877 36.77 52.00 6.39
N GLY A 878 37.26 51.51 7.54
CA GLY A 878 37.16 50.10 7.91
C GLY A 878 35.82 49.64 8.48
N LYS A 879 35.51 48.34 8.32
CA LYS A 879 34.33 47.63 8.86
C LYS A 879 34.70 46.30 9.51
N GLY A 880 33.81 45.74 10.33
CA GLY A 880 34.08 44.48 11.05
C GLY A 880 35.23 44.64 12.04
N SER A 881 36.22 43.74 12.01
CA SER A 881 37.47 43.82 12.80
C SER A 881 38.47 44.89 12.29
N SER A 882 37.97 45.87 11.54
CA SER A 882 38.67 47.08 11.10
C SER A 882 37.85 48.34 11.43
N THR A 883 36.73 48.22 12.16
CA THR A 883 35.82 49.35 12.45
C THR A 883 36.53 50.41 13.27
N GLY A 884 36.47 51.67 12.82
CA GLY A 884 37.20 52.78 13.44
C GLY A 884 38.64 52.94 12.93
N THR A 885 39.14 52.04 12.06
CA THR A 885 40.38 52.30 11.32
C THR A 885 40.13 53.14 10.08
N PHE A 886 41.07 54.05 9.81
CA PHE A 886 41.05 54.96 8.69
C PHE A 886 42.45 55.03 8.09
N THR A 887 42.54 54.92 6.77
CA THR A 887 43.83 55.07 6.06
C THR A 887 43.66 55.96 4.85
N LEU A 888 44.40 57.06 4.83
CA LEU A 888 44.36 58.05 3.76
C LEU A 888 45.34 57.66 2.64
N SER A 889 44.95 57.88 1.39
CA SER A 889 45.85 57.77 0.24
C SER A 889 46.98 58.80 0.28
N SER A 890 48.01 58.60 -0.55
CA SER A 890 48.81 59.74 -1.01
C SER A 890 47.92 60.76 -1.72
N ALA A 891 48.36 62.01 -1.78
CA ALA A 891 47.73 63.01 -2.64
C ALA A 891 47.69 62.54 -4.10
N SER A 892 46.66 62.94 -4.84
CA SER A 892 46.68 62.92 -6.30
C SER A 892 47.77 63.85 -6.85
N ASN A 893 48.02 63.75 -8.15
CA ASN A 893 48.60 64.88 -8.88
C ASN A 893 47.80 66.16 -8.57
N GLU A 894 48.49 67.30 -8.55
CA GLU A 894 47.85 68.60 -8.46
C GLU A 894 46.93 68.81 -9.66
N VAL A 895 45.73 69.32 -9.42
CA VAL A 895 44.77 69.70 -10.45
C VAL A 895 44.34 71.14 -10.21
N THR A 896 44.40 71.95 -11.26
CA THR A 896 43.75 73.26 -11.28
C THR A 896 42.57 73.10 -12.23
N LEU A 897 41.35 73.35 -11.76
CA LEU A 897 40.22 73.41 -12.69
C LEU A 897 40.38 74.67 -13.52
N THR A 898 40.33 74.52 -14.84
CA THR A 898 40.57 75.58 -15.81
C THR A 898 39.34 75.75 -16.66
N ASN A 899 38.99 77.00 -16.95
CA ASN A 899 37.87 77.29 -17.84
C ASN A 899 38.33 77.07 -19.30
N SER A 900 38.52 75.80 -19.67
CA SER A 900 39.14 75.31 -20.90
C SER A 900 38.40 75.73 -22.17
N ALA A 901 37.15 76.21 -22.11
CA ALA A 901 36.46 76.82 -23.24
C ALA A 901 36.17 78.33 -23.08
N ALA A 902 36.80 79.02 -22.13
CA ALA A 902 36.85 80.49 -22.15
C ALA A 902 37.54 80.97 -23.45
N VAL A 903 36.99 82.02 -24.06
CA VAL A 903 37.50 82.64 -25.29
C VAL A 903 37.96 84.07 -25.01
N GLU A 904 38.96 84.55 -25.75
CA GLU A 904 39.40 85.95 -25.62
C GLU A 904 38.47 86.90 -26.41
N ALA A 905 38.64 88.20 -26.20
CA ALA A 905 38.07 89.23 -27.08
C ALA A 905 39.01 89.45 -28.28
N VAL A 906 38.47 89.49 -29.50
CA VAL A 906 39.28 89.84 -30.68
C VAL A 906 39.79 91.28 -30.61
N THR A 907 40.93 91.54 -31.25
CA THR A 907 41.61 92.84 -31.26
C THR A 907 41.70 93.42 -32.68
N ASN A 908 42.14 94.67 -32.78
CA ASN A 908 42.37 95.38 -34.06
C ASN A 908 41.13 95.44 -34.99
N VAL A 909 39.94 95.44 -34.40
CA VAL A 909 38.66 95.58 -35.10
C VAL A 909 38.61 96.91 -35.85
N SER A 910 38.56 96.84 -37.17
CA SER A 910 38.59 98.01 -38.05
C SER A 910 37.67 97.83 -39.26
N LEU A 911 37.03 98.93 -39.65
CA LEU A 911 36.17 99.02 -40.83
C LEU A 911 36.91 99.81 -41.93
N SER A 912 36.86 99.32 -43.16
CA SER A 912 37.40 100.00 -44.34
C SER A 912 36.42 99.95 -45.51
N THR A 913 36.66 100.80 -46.51
CA THR A 913 35.81 100.93 -47.71
C THR A 913 36.58 100.45 -48.94
N VAL A 914 35.97 99.59 -49.76
CA VAL A 914 36.59 99.01 -50.98
C VAL A 914 35.77 99.34 -52.25
N GLY A 915 34.63 100.02 -52.11
CA GLY A 915 33.81 100.53 -53.21
C GLY A 915 33.37 101.98 -52.97
N ASN A 916 32.45 102.47 -53.79
CA ASN A 916 31.92 103.84 -53.74
C ASN A 916 30.41 103.91 -54.00
N THR A 917 29.69 102.81 -53.77
CA THR A 917 28.23 102.72 -53.97
C THR A 917 27.41 103.41 -52.88
N GLY A 918 28.02 103.74 -51.74
CA GLY A 918 27.33 104.26 -50.56
C GLY A 918 26.51 103.20 -49.84
N THR A 919 26.83 101.91 -50.00
CA THR A 919 26.06 100.79 -49.42
C THR A 919 26.93 99.87 -48.55
N TYR A 920 26.27 98.99 -47.78
CA TYR A 920 26.92 97.95 -46.99
C TYR A 920 27.90 97.06 -47.79
N GLU A 921 27.71 96.96 -49.12
CA GLU A 921 28.57 96.19 -50.03
C GLU A 921 29.95 96.81 -50.25
N ASP A 922 30.15 98.09 -49.89
CA ASP A 922 31.46 98.74 -49.90
C ASP A 922 32.28 98.46 -48.62
N ILE A 923 31.61 98.10 -47.52
CA ILE A 923 32.24 98.00 -46.18
C ILE A 923 32.94 96.65 -46.02
N ARG A 924 34.18 96.69 -45.54
CA ARG A 924 34.95 95.50 -45.13
C ARG A 924 35.30 95.57 -43.66
N ILE A 925 35.19 94.44 -42.98
CA ILE A 925 35.69 94.25 -41.62
C ILE A 925 37.08 93.59 -41.67
N ASN A 926 37.95 94.00 -40.75
CA ASN A 926 39.18 93.30 -40.38
C ASN A 926 39.23 93.19 -38.86
N PHE A 927 39.76 92.08 -38.35
CA PHE A 927 40.07 91.90 -36.93
C PHE A 927 41.03 90.73 -36.75
N ASP A 928 41.89 90.82 -35.76
CA ASP A 928 42.79 89.75 -35.40
C ASP A 928 42.05 88.68 -34.60
N LYS A 929 42.16 87.44 -35.06
CA LYS A 929 41.61 86.24 -34.39
C LYS A 929 42.28 86.04 -33.03
N VAL A 930 41.55 85.44 -32.10
CA VAL A 930 42.04 85.20 -30.74
C VAL A 930 43.10 84.10 -30.72
N SER A 931 43.99 84.15 -29.71
CA SER A 931 45.07 83.17 -29.58
C SER A 931 44.54 81.77 -29.24
N ASN A 932 43.38 81.70 -28.58
CA ASN A 932 42.70 80.47 -28.19
C ASN A 932 41.58 80.03 -29.15
N GLU A 933 41.77 80.19 -30.47
CA GLU A 933 40.76 79.89 -31.51
C GLU A 933 40.17 78.47 -31.46
N ASN A 934 40.88 77.48 -30.89
CA ASN A 934 40.36 76.12 -30.64
C ASN A 934 39.11 76.08 -29.73
N ASN A 935 38.95 77.10 -28.88
CA ASN A 935 37.85 77.29 -27.95
C ASN A 935 36.68 78.07 -28.58
N VAL A 936 36.83 78.54 -29.82
CA VAL A 936 35.86 79.38 -30.53
C VAL A 936 35.01 78.55 -31.47
N THR A 937 33.70 78.72 -31.39
CA THR A 937 32.75 78.20 -32.38
C THR A 937 32.66 79.13 -33.59
N GLU A 938 32.46 80.42 -33.33
CA GLU A 938 32.31 81.46 -34.34
C GLU A 938 32.61 82.86 -33.75
N TYR A 939 32.87 83.82 -34.63
CA TYR A 939 32.91 85.25 -34.36
C TYR A 939 31.65 85.90 -34.94
N ARG A 940 31.00 86.80 -34.20
CA ARG A 940 29.82 87.56 -34.66
C ARG A 940 30.12 89.04 -34.70
N VAL A 941 30.10 89.65 -35.89
CA VAL A 941 30.35 91.07 -36.12
C VAL A 941 29.03 91.85 -36.13
N PHE A 942 28.93 92.81 -35.22
CA PHE A 942 27.80 93.72 -35.05
C PHE A 942 28.22 95.12 -35.50
N LEU A 943 27.59 95.67 -36.53
CA LEU A 943 27.66 97.13 -36.77
C LEU A 943 26.62 97.82 -35.88
N ILE A 944 27.06 98.86 -35.19
CA ILE A 944 26.27 99.57 -34.19
C ILE A 944 26.41 101.08 -34.45
N PRO A 945 25.31 101.85 -34.53
CA PRO A 945 25.36 103.30 -34.54
C PRO A 945 26.17 103.86 -33.36
N ALA A 946 27.06 104.81 -33.64
CA ALA A 946 28.07 105.28 -32.67
C ALA A 946 27.47 105.93 -31.41
N ASP A 947 26.25 106.46 -31.49
CA ASP A 947 25.47 106.98 -30.35
C ASP A 947 24.97 105.88 -29.40
N LYS A 948 24.84 104.63 -29.88
CA LYS A 948 24.32 103.48 -29.12
C LYS A 948 25.40 102.54 -28.60
N VAL A 949 26.62 102.64 -29.14
CA VAL A 949 27.71 101.66 -28.88
C VAL A 949 28.06 101.52 -27.40
N GLY A 950 28.08 102.62 -26.64
CA GLY A 950 28.44 102.61 -25.21
C GLY A 950 27.46 101.87 -24.30
N ASN A 951 26.25 101.57 -24.79
CA ASN A 951 25.23 100.83 -24.04
C ASN A 951 25.09 99.36 -24.47
N PHE A 952 25.75 98.93 -25.55
CA PHE A 952 25.62 97.58 -26.08
C PHE A 952 26.47 96.58 -25.30
N LYS A 953 25.83 95.62 -24.62
CA LYS A 953 26.50 94.65 -23.73
C LYS A 953 26.42 93.23 -24.27
N LEU A 954 27.21 92.33 -23.68
CA LEU A 954 27.22 90.91 -24.03
C LEU A 954 25.82 90.26 -23.92
N SER A 955 25.01 90.71 -22.96
CA SER A 955 23.61 90.29 -22.78
C SER A 955 22.69 90.64 -23.96
N ASP A 956 23.08 91.65 -24.75
CA ASP A 956 22.32 92.16 -25.89
C ASP A 956 22.84 91.49 -27.17
N ALA A 957 24.17 91.42 -27.32
CA ALA A 957 24.86 90.67 -28.38
C ALA A 957 24.42 89.20 -28.47
N ASN A 958 24.24 88.53 -27.33
CA ASN A 958 23.73 87.16 -27.25
C ASN A 958 22.26 87.01 -27.71
N LYS A 959 21.49 88.10 -27.86
CA LYS A 959 20.06 88.11 -28.24
C LYS A 959 19.78 88.70 -29.62
N VAL A 960 20.76 89.31 -30.29
CA VAL A 960 20.58 89.87 -31.64
C VAL A 960 20.16 88.77 -32.62
N ASN A 961 19.24 89.09 -33.53
CA ASN A 961 18.78 88.16 -34.56
C ASN A 961 19.94 87.82 -35.54
N PRO A 962 20.17 86.54 -35.91
CA PRO A 962 21.18 86.14 -36.90
C PRO A 962 21.15 86.83 -38.27
N GLN A 963 20.07 87.51 -38.65
CA GLN A 963 20.03 88.34 -39.87
C GLN A 963 20.73 89.71 -39.70
N ASN A 964 20.92 90.16 -38.46
CA ASN A 964 21.39 91.51 -38.09
C ASN A 964 22.86 91.51 -37.62
N TYR A 965 23.60 90.43 -37.88
CA TYR A 965 25.05 90.34 -37.66
C TYR A 965 25.71 89.42 -38.68
N THR A 966 26.98 89.66 -38.99
CA THR A 966 27.78 88.74 -39.82
C THR A 966 28.47 87.72 -38.93
N SER A 967 28.35 86.43 -39.23
CA SER A 967 29.03 85.34 -38.50
C SER A 967 30.15 84.76 -39.34
N PHE A 968 31.30 84.50 -38.71
CA PHE A 968 32.43 83.77 -39.27
C PHE A 968 32.76 82.59 -38.38
N LYS A 969 32.89 81.38 -38.93
CA LYS A 969 33.37 80.23 -38.16
C LYS A 969 34.83 80.44 -37.76
N SER A 970 35.27 79.76 -36.71
CA SER A 970 36.67 79.84 -36.26
C SER A 970 37.70 79.45 -37.33
N ASN A 971 37.36 78.69 -38.36
CA ASN A 971 38.27 78.38 -39.47
C ASN A 971 38.16 79.28 -40.71
N GLU A 972 37.28 80.29 -40.71
CA GLU A 972 37.07 81.19 -41.87
C GLU A 972 38.03 82.42 -41.81
N ASN A 973 38.37 83.00 -42.97
CA ASN A 973 39.19 84.21 -43.04
C ASN A 973 38.34 85.46 -42.73
N THR A 974 38.80 86.28 -41.79
CA THR A 974 38.09 87.43 -41.24
C THR A 974 38.59 88.77 -41.75
N ASN A 975 39.72 88.80 -42.47
CA ASN A 975 40.31 90.03 -43.01
C ASN A 975 39.80 90.31 -44.43
N GLY A 976 39.30 91.53 -44.64
CA GLY A 976 38.71 91.96 -45.90
C GLY A 976 37.33 91.35 -46.16
N ALA A 977 36.59 90.97 -45.13
CA ALA A 977 35.30 90.31 -45.27
C ALA A 977 34.13 91.30 -45.42
N SER A 978 33.14 90.98 -46.26
CA SER A 978 31.92 91.77 -46.42
C SER A 978 30.98 91.60 -45.23
N ILE A 979 30.19 92.65 -44.94
CA ILE A 979 29.18 92.64 -43.87
C ILE A 979 27.75 92.42 -44.42
N LYS A 980 26.78 92.15 -43.54
CA LYS A 980 25.35 92.09 -43.91
C LYS A 980 24.72 93.49 -44.04
N MET A 981 23.52 93.52 -44.63
CA MET A 981 22.76 94.73 -44.97
C MET A 981 22.25 95.54 -43.77
N PHE A 982 22.10 94.92 -42.60
CA PHE A 982 21.48 95.52 -41.41
C PHE A 982 22.48 95.70 -40.27
N ASP A 983 22.29 96.77 -39.49
CA ASP A 983 22.94 96.97 -38.20
C ASP A 983 22.38 96.01 -37.12
N ALA A 984 23.00 96.01 -35.93
CA ALA A 984 22.62 95.15 -34.81
C ALA A 984 21.18 95.35 -34.31
N PHE A 985 20.53 96.46 -34.68
CA PHE A 985 19.14 96.78 -34.33
C PHE A 985 18.15 96.46 -35.45
N GLY A 986 18.62 95.97 -36.60
CA GLY A 986 17.80 95.62 -37.76
C GLY A 986 17.51 96.78 -38.72
N ILE A 987 18.25 97.89 -38.61
CA ILE A 987 18.11 99.05 -39.51
C ILE A 987 19.10 98.91 -40.67
N LYS A 988 18.66 99.21 -41.90
CA LYS A 988 19.50 99.11 -43.10
C LYS A 988 20.63 100.14 -43.06
N ILE A 989 21.86 99.67 -43.27
CA ILE A 989 23.08 100.49 -43.24
C ILE A 989 23.06 101.50 -44.40
N ASN A 990 23.46 102.74 -44.09
CA ASN A 990 23.41 103.91 -44.98
C ASN A 990 24.59 104.87 -44.71
N SER A 991 24.77 105.87 -45.58
CA SER A 991 25.82 106.91 -45.49
C SER A 991 25.64 107.89 -44.34
N ASP A 992 24.41 108.07 -43.86
CA ASP A 992 24.02 109.19 -42.99
C ASP A 992 24.26 108.88 -41.50
N THR A 993 24.66 107.64 -41.19
CA THR A 993 24.89 107.14 -39.84
C THR A 993 26.36 106.80 -39.65
N THR A 994 26.95 107.26 -38.56
CA THR A 994 28.29 106.83 -38.13
C THR A 994 28.18 105.50 -37.38
N TYR A 995 28.94 104.49 -37.81
CA TYR A 995 28.94 103.16 -37.20
C TYR A 995 30.26 102.84 -36.51
N GLN A 996 30.20 101.93 -35.55
CA GLN A 996 31.35 101.21 -34.99
C GLN A 996 31.05 99.71 -35.04
N ALA A 997 32.06 98.89 -35.31
CA ALA A 997 31.95 97.44 -35.23
C ALA A 997 32.34 96.95 -33.84
N ILE A 998 31.54 96.05 -33.27
CA ILE A 998 31.93 95.19 -32.15
C ILE A 998 31.88 93.75 -32.64
N VAL A 999 32.85 92.94 -32.25
CA VAL A 999 32.89 91.51 -32.57
C VAL A 999 32.76 90.69 -31.30
N MET A 1000 31.85 89.72 -31.29
CA MET A 1000 31.72 88.74 -30.21
C MET A 1000 32.41 87.44 -30.58
N THR A 1001 33.34 86.98 -29.74
CA THR A 1001 33.88 85.63 -29.78
C THR A 1001 32.92 84.68 -29.06
N VAL A 1002 32.49 83.59 -29.71
CA VAL A 1002 31.53 82.62 -29.15
C VAL A 1002 32.23 81.35 -28.68
N ALA A 1003 32.08 81.03 -27.39
CA ALA A 1003 32.69 79.87 -26.74
C ALA A 1003 32.13 78.52 -27.24
N LYS A 1004 32.97 77.50 -27.25
CA LYS A 1004 32.66 76.13 -27.70
C LYS A 1004 31.89 75.29 -26.68
N SER A 1005 31.90 75.67 -25.40
CA SER A 1005 31.08 75.07 -24.35
C SER A 1005 29.58 75.34 -24.50
N GLY A 1006 29.18 76.28 -25.36
CA GLY A 1006 27.77 76.70 -25.51
C GLY A 1006 27.23 77.53 -24.34
N ASN A 1007 28.03 77.77 -23.29
CA ASN A 1007 27.68 78.67 -22.20
C ASN A 1007 27.88 80.13 -22.65
N GLY A 1008 26.78 80.82 -22.99
CA GLY A 1008 26.82 82.21 -23.48
C GLY A 1008 27.40 83.24 -22.49
N SER A 1009 27.66 82.85 -21.23
CA SER A 1009 28.38 83.67 -20.24
C SER A 1009 29.90 83.68 -20.45
N LEU A 1010 30.44 82.76 -21.26
CA LEU A 1010 31.87 82.65 -21.57
C LEU A 1010 32.25 83.31 -22.91
N ASN A 1011 31.26 83.85 -23.63
CA ASN A 1011 31.46 84.67 -24.82
C ASN A 1011 32.10 86.02 -24.43
N MET A 1012 32.89 86.61 -25.33
CA MET A 1012 33.58 87.90 -25.08
C MET A 1012 33.33 88.90 -26.20
N LEU A 1013 33.13 90.18 -25.86
CA LEU A 1013 33.05 91.28 -26.83
C LEU A 1013 34.41 91.96 -26.99
N SER A 1014 34.76 92.32 -28.23
CA SER A 1014 35.84 93.25 -28.54
C SER A 1014 35.57 94.64 -27.98
N LEU A 1015 36.62 95.46 -27.90
CA LEU A 1015 36.43 96.90 -27.90
C LEU A 1015 35.78 97.34 -29.24
N PRO A 1016 34.98 98.43 -29.26
CA PRO A 1016 34.47 98.98 -30.51
C PRO A 1016 35.60 99.42 -31.44
N SER A 1017 35.41 99.27 -32.74
CA SER A 1017 36.28 99.89 -33.76
C SER A 1017 36.30 101.41 -33.61
N THR A 1018 37.23 102.08 -34.30
CA THR A 1018 37.08 103.51 -34.58
C THR A 1018 35.76 103.80 -35.30
N GLN A 1019 35.25 105.02 -35.13
CA GLN A 1019 34.07 105.49 -35.84
C GLN A 1019 34.30 105.48 -37.35
N PHE A 1020 33.31 104.96 -38.08
CA PHE A 1020 33.33 104.78 -39.52
C PHE A 1020 32.09 105.42 -40.13
N ILE A 1021 32.28 106.23 -41.17
CA ILE A 1021 31.22 106.83 -41.97
C ILE A 1021 31.33 106.28 -43.39
N LEU A 1022 30.22 105.75 -43.90
CA LEU A 1022 30.14 105.20 -45.25
C LEU A 1022 30.05 106.36 -46.26
N GLN A 1023 31.16 106.61 -46.97
CA GLN A 1023 31.24 107.71 -47.93
C GLN A 1023 30.57 107.34 -49.26
N SER A 1024 29.62 108.15 -49.70
CA SER A 1024 29.14 108.20 -51.10
C SER A 1024 29.96 109.24 -51.87
N LYS A 1025 30.25 108.98 -53.15
CA LYS A 1025 31.02 109.96 -53.95
C LYS A 1025 30.10 111.11 -54.38
N GLN A 1026 30.46 112.33 -53.98
CA GLN A 1026 29.97 113.57 -54.58
C GLN A 1026 30.55 113.70 -56.00
N ASP A 1027 29.77 114.27 -56.94
CA ASP A 1027 30.16 114.44 -58.33
C ASP A 1027 31.46 115.25 -58.47
N ASP A 1028 32.37 114.78 -59.33
CA ASP A 1028 33.51 115.57 -59.83
C ASP A 1028 34.06 115.00 -61.14
N THR A 1029 33.93 115.79 -62.21
CA THR A 1029 34.52 115.65 -63.56
C THR A 1029 34.45 117.02 -64.27
N PRO A 1030 35.27 117.32 -65.30
CA PRO A 1030 36.63 116.83 -65.61
C PRO A 1030 37.60 117.93 -66.10
N ALA A 1031 38.91 117.64 -66.14
CA ALA A 1031 39.92 118.19 -67.07
C ALA A 1031 41.18 117.31 -66.97
N GLU A 1032 41.68 116.60 -67.99
CA GLU A 1032 42.40 117.03 -69.22
C GLU A 1032 43.86 117.51 -69.05
N GLU A 1033 44.76 116.73 -69.69
CA GLU A 1033 46.14 116.95 -70.19
C GLU A 1033 47.27 117.42 -69.21
N VAL A 1034 48.58 117.37 -69.52
CA VAL A 1034 49.32 117.18 -70.81
C VAL A 1034 50.39 116.06 -70.77
N LYS A 1035 50.55 115.37 -71.92
CA LYS A 1035 51.72 114.63 -72.48
C LYS A 1035 53.10 114.85 -71.83
N SER A 1036 53.99 113.83 -71.78
CA SER A 1036 54.77 113.43 -72.99
C SER A 1036 55.57 112.12 -72.85
N ALA A 1037 55.87 111.53 -74.02
CA ALA A 1037 56.67 110.33 -74.29
C ALA A 1037 57.24 110.46 -75.73
N PRO A 1038 58.06 109.53 -76.29
CA PRO A 1038 58.93 108.52 -75.69
C PRO A 1038 60.38 108.50 -76.28
N SER A 1039 61.29 107.77 -75.63
CA SER A 1039 62.28 106.89 -76.30
C SER A 1039 62.83 105.92 -75.23
N ASP A 1040 62.55 104.62 -75.30
CA ASP A 1040 63.39 103.59 -75.96
C ASP A 1040 64.78 103.43 -75.27
N THR A 1041 65.25 102.24 -74.88
CA THR A 1041 65.10 100.92 -75.54
C THR A 1041 65.25 99.71 -74.59
N GLN A 1042 64.50 98.64 -74.90
CA GLN A 1042 64.88 97.20 -74.98
C GLN A 1042 65.49 96.45 -73.77
N SER A 1043 65.22 95.16 -73.55
CA SER A 1043 64.54 94.14 -74.38
C SER A 1043 63.52 93.31 -73.61
#